data_AF-A0A932YM43-F1
#
_entry.id   AF-A0A932YM43-F1
#
_cell.length_a   1.000
_cell.length_b   1.000
_cell.length_c   1.000
_cell.angle_alpha   90.00
_cell.angle_beta   90.00
_cell.angle_gamma   90.00
#
_symmetry.space_group_name_H-M   'P 1'
#
loop_
_entity.id
_entity.type
_entity.pdbx_description
1 polymer ?
#
loop_
_entity_poly.entity_id
_entity_poly.type
_entity_poly.pdbx_seq_one_letter_code
_entity_poly.pdbx_strand_id
1 'polypeptide(L)'
;MNAAWRFWAPVTILLASPFSAHAAVSSLVWGDTHMLDSGSYAVELNTVAPTYVTGPEKNSEGEFIFGVIGQLYKIEENGRQLLESFNSFEDNKLFAWTESGQYELDILEIPPPTPFFIDAVREWLAALFFADIAHAQFGEPTLLTTIHFTIADANVTPDPVIIIPGILGSEQHNGEWVIDPILHTYDDLIATLDENGYTRDVDLFSFPYNWRKSNVETAVLLKEKIDHVKDMCDCDKVDLVAHSMGGLVARQYIQSDAYEGDVDQLIFLGTPHLGAPKAYLMWEGGEVGPIFPVSNSLLESILSHEAEERGYANLFDYIRNEPISAVQELLPVYDYIFDGSNLRDYPTNYPTNPFLEPLNSNVIELTNSGASIHNIVGSVPGQKTIVAIRATDPSQYFPAWEHGYPEDYYSFFGDHGLEYGDGDETVPLASATFIESDLLIAPNSHNTLPTETEGEIYRILTGKVAGTLRRDFDSVAEKLLHIKIFSPADLLVVDPDGKKIGKDLNGQEVNEILNAFYTGFGTDTEFIAILNPLDGKYKIYTQGTGSGPYSVETSFISNATTTDASFTGNTAPGITSQLNLEVSDGEISPESLDVVVTYESTLADLERIYQLKWVNVGIYKSLKAQLQRAKKAPAMVAKVLLQTMLKQLNAYRGKLLNEQGYQILKMDIEFLIDRY
;
A
#
# COMPACT_ATOMS: atom_id res chain seq x y z
N MET A 1 66.62 -36.66 -60.99
CA MET A 1 67.77 -35.82 -61.33
C MET A 1 67.26 -34.50 -61.86
N ASN A 2 67.70 -33.40 -61.24
CA ASN A 2 67.79 -32.00 -61.73
C ASN A 2 66.51 -31.37 -62.33
N ALA A 3 65.86 -30.43 -61.63
CA ALA A 3 66.24 -29.02 -61.44
C ALA A 3 66.14 -28.17 -62.73
N ALA A 4 65.20 -27.23 -62.77
CA ALA A 4 65.39 -25.87 -63.29
C ALA A 4 64.26 -24.93 -62.82
N TRP A 5 64.69 -23.78 -62.31
CA TRP A 5 63.94 -22.69 -61.66
C TRP A 5 63.62 -21.53 -62.64
N ARG A 6 62.74 -20.62 -62.16
CA ARG A 6 62.39 -19.22 -62.58
C ARG A 6 61.05 -19.10 -63.31
N PHE A 7 60.12 -18.17 -63.02
CA PHE A 7 60.01 -17.00 -62.11
C PHE A 7 58.49 -16.74 -61.87
N TRP A 8 58.15 -15.96 -60.85
CA TRP A 8 56.97 -15.09 -60.60
C TRP A 8 56.38 -15.26 -59.19
N ALA A 9 56.35 -14.15 -58.45
CA ALA A 9 55.75 -13.99 -57.13
C ALA A 9 54.21 -14.11 -57.19
N PRO A 10 53.59 -14.41 -56.04
CA PRO A 10 52.44 -13.59 -55.66
C PRO A 10 52.46 -13.15 -54.19
N VAL A 11 52.07 -11.88 -54.06
CA VAL A 11 51.46 -11.19 -52.93
C VAL A 11 50.53 -12.13 -52.15
N THR A 12 50.76 -12.27 -50.85
CA THR A 12 49.79 -12.89 -49.94
C THR A 12 48.75 -11.83 -49.57
N ILE A 13 47.61 -11.91 -50.24
CA ILE A 13 46.37 -11.23 -49.84
C ILE A 13 45.87 -11.96 -48.59
N LEU A 14 45.94 -11.30 -47.43
CA LEU A 14 45.18 -11.71 -46.25
C LEU A 14 43.72 -11.41 -46.54
N LEU A 15 42.95 -12.47 -46.78
CA LEU A 15 41.50 -12.43 -46.89
C LEU A 15 40.91 -11.98 -45.56
N ALA A 16 40.44 -10.74 -45.51
CA ALA A 16 39.51 -10.29 -44.49
C ALA A 16 38.23 -11.14 -44.62
N SER A 17 37.93 -11.89 -43.57
CA SER A 17 36.62 -12.52 -43.40
C SER A 17 35.60 -11.39 -43.10
N PRO A 18 34.35 -11.49 -43.58
CA PRO A 18 33.36 -10.45 -43.33
C PRO A 18 33.05 -10.42 -41.84
N PHE A 19 33.35 -9.28 -41.22
CA PHE A 19 32.90 -8.91 -39.88
C PHE A 19 31.40 -9.21 -39.77
N SER A 20 31.04 -10.07 -38.82
CA SER A 20 29.68 -10.13 -38.32
C SER A 20 29.38 -8.78 -37.69
N ALA A 21 28.46 -8.03 -38.29
CA ALA A 21 27.94 -6.78 -37.77
C ALA A 21 27.49 -6.97 -36.30
N HIS A 22 28.28 -6.48 -35.36
CA HIS A 22 27.90 -6.36 -33.96
C HIS A 22 27.75 -4.87 -33.64
N ALA A 23 26.71 -4.56 -32.87
CA ALA A 23 26.16 -3.23 -32.68
C ALA A 23 27.17 -2.20 -32.11
N ALA A 24 26.87 -0.93 -32.38
CA ALA A 24 27.68 0.27 -32.10
C ALA A 24 27.88 0.64 -30.61
N VAL A 25 27.78 -0.31 -29.68
CA VAL A 25 27.79 -0.03 -28.23
C VAL A 25 28.97 -0.74 -27.55
N SER A 26 29.66 0.01 -26.70
CA SER A 26 30.74 -0.46 -25.86
C SER A 26 30.23 -1.36 -24.74
N SER A 27 30.89 -2.48 -24.46
CA SER A 27 30.48 -3.40 -23.39
C SER A 27 31.64 -4.19 -22.79
N LEU A 28 31.50 -4.58 -21.51
CA LEU A 28 32.24 -5.71 -20.94
C LEU A 28 31.38 -6.97 -21.14
N VAL A 29 31.90 -7.97 -21.82
CA VAL A 29 31.21 -9.26 -21.95
C VAL A 29 31.78 -10.21 -20.91
N TRP A 30 30.94 -10.76 -20.04
CA TRP A 30 31.29 -11.75 -19.02
C TRP A 30 30.40 -12.99 -19.20
N GLY A 31 30.97 -14.11 -19.63
CA GLY A 31 30.22 -15.29 -20.07
C GLY A 31 29.36 -14.95 -21.30
N ASP A 32 28.05 -15.08 -21.16
CA ASP A 32 27.05 -14.69 -22.16
C ASP A 32 26.41 -13.31 -21.87
N THR A 33 26.83 -12.63 -20.78
CA THR A 33 26.24 -11.38 -20.32
C THR A 33 27.01 -10.18 -20.87
N HIS A 34 26.30 -9.31 -21.60
CA HIS A 34 26.82 -8.03 -22.07
C HIS A 34 26.53 -6.91 -21.07
N MET A 35 27.58 -6.41 -20.42
CA MET A 35 27.51 -5.33 -19.46
C MET A 35 27.71 -3.97 -20.14
N LEU A 36 26.68 -3.14 -20.07
CA LEU A 36 26.53 -1.87 -20.76
C LEU A 36 26.53 -0.73 -19.73
N ASP A 37 26.76 0.48 -20.22
CA ASP A 37 26.71 1.69 -19.41
C ASP A 37 25.35 1.87 -18.74
N SER A 38 25.38 2.31 -17.48
CA SER A 38 24.25 2.43 -16.55
C SER A 38 23.44 1.13 -16.30
N GLY A 39 24.00 -0.05 -16.60
CA GLY A 39 23.34 -1.34 -16.35
C GLY A 39 23.57 -1.89 -14.93
N SER A 40 22.66 -2.74 -14.46
CA SER A 40 22.82 -3.54 -13.23
C SER A 40 22.73 -5.03 -13.57
N TYR A 41 23.69 -5.82 -13.09
CA TYR A 41 23.86 -7.22 -13.46
C TYR A 41 24.02 -8.10 -12.23
N ALA A 42 23.11 -9.07 -12.08
CA ALA A 42 23.26 -10.13 -11.08
C ALA A 42 24.24 -11.19 -11.61
N VAL A 43 25.31 -11.44 -10.84
CA VAL A 43 26.32 -12.46 -11.16
C VAL A 43 26.56 -13.33 -9.93
N GLU A 44 26.77 -14.62 -10.15
CA GLU A 44 27.21 -15.49 -9.06
C GLU A 44 28.64 -15.11 -8.67
N LEU A 45 28.85 -14.58 -7.46
CA LEU A 45 30.19 -14.20 -7.03
C LEU A 45 31.11 -15.42 -6.97
N ASN A 46 32.38 -15.19 -7.28
CA ASN A 46 33.45 -16.18 -7.40
C ASN A 46 33.24 -17.22 -8.52
N THR A 47 32.19 -17.09 -9.33
CA THR A 47 32.04 -17.86 -10.57
C THR A 47 32.95 -17.26 -11.64
N VAL A 48 33.71 -18.13 -12.31
CA VAL A 48 34.67 -17.73 -13.32
C VAL A 48 34.03 -17.82 -14.69
N ALA A 49 34.09 -16.74 -15.48
CA ALA A 49 33.59 -16.74 -16.86
C ALA A 49 34.59 -16.11 -17.85
N PRO A 50 34.56 -16.53 -19.13
CA PRO A 50 35.25 -15.86 -20.22
C PRO A 50 34.87 -14.38 -20.29
N THR A 51 35.86 -13.49 -20.31
CA THR A 51 35.64 -12.05 -20.27
C THR A 51 36.46 -11.33 -21.32
N TYR A 52 35.81 -10.46 -22.08
CA TYR A 52 36.44 -9.61 -23.08
C TYR A 52 35.68 -8.29 -23.21
N VAL A 53 36.26 -7.33 -23.91
CA VAL A 53 35.64 -6.02 -24.12
C VAL A 53 35.30 -5.78 -25.58
N THR A 54 34.18 -5.11 -25.80
CA THR A 54 33.79 -4.57 -27.10
C THR A 54 33.89 -3.06 -27.03
N GLY A 55 34.53 -2.47 -28.04
CA GLY A 55 34.56 -1.03 -28.24
C GLY A 55 33.74 -0.63 -29.46
N PRO A 56 33.54 0.67 -29.70
CA PRO A 56 32.91 1.13 -30.92
C PRO A 56 33.78 0.75 -32.15
N GLU A 57 33.18 0.54 -33.32
CA GLU A 57 33.94 0.27 -34.55
C GLU A 57 34.75 1.48 -35.03
N LYS A 58 34.31 2.68 -34.65
CA LYS A 58 34.92 3.96 -35.01
C LYS A 58 35.06 4.89 -33.82
N ASN A 59 36.14 5.65 -33.77
CA ASN A 59 36.31 6.71 -32.77
C ASN A 59 35.41 7.93 -33.06
N SER A 60 35.44 8.94 -32.19
CA SER A 60 34.63 10.17 -32.31
C SER A 60 34.90 10.97 -33.58
N GLU A 61 36.03 10.73 -34.27
CA GLU A 61 36.42 11.39 -35.52
C GLU A 61 36.05 10.56 -36.76
N GLY A 62 35.47 9.37 -36.58
CA GLY A 62 35.00 8.49 -37.65
C GLY A 62 36.07 7.57 -38.24
N GLU A 63 37.24 7.47 -37.60
CA GLU A 63 38.33 6.58 -38.00
C GLU A 63 38.12 5.16 -37.44
N PHE A 64 38.59 4.15 -38.17
CA PHE A 64 38.47 2.74 -37.76
C PHE A 64 39.44 2.39 -36.64
N ILE A 65 38.93 1.78 -35.57
CA ILE A 65 39.72 1.36 -34.41
C ILE A 65 40.41 0.02 -34.69
N PHE A 66 41.73 -0.04 -34.45
CA PHE A 66 42.54 -1.26 -34.67
C PHE A 66 42.41 -2.30 -33.54
N GLY A 67 42.08 -1.84 -32.32
CA GLY A 67 41.82 -2.68 -31.16
C GLY A 67 41.58 -1.84 -29.92
N VAL A 68 40.93 -2.44 -28.92
CA VAL A 68 40.66 -1.78 -27.64
C VAL A 68 41.16 -2.57 -26.45
N ILE A 69 41.53 -1.83 -25.41
CA ILE A 69 41.82 -2.33 -24.08
C ILE A 69 40.74 -1.78 -23.16
N GLY A 70 40.15 -2.64 -22.34
CA GLY A 70 39.27 -2.23 -21.26
C GLY A 70 40.01 -2.30 -19.93
N GLN A 71 40.06 -1.20 -19.19
CA GLN A 71 40.56 -1.17 -17.83
C GLN A 71 39.38 -1.11 -16.87
N LEU A 72 39.18 -2.17 -16.11
CA LEU A 72 38.08 -2.30 -15.15
C LEU A 72 38.51 -1.79 -13.79
N TYR A 73 37.69 -0.92 -13.22
CA TYR A 73 37.88 -0.31 -11.91
C TYR A 73 36.70 -0.62 -11.01
N LYS A 74 36.96 -0.81 -9.72
CA LYS A 74 35.95 -0.76 -8.66
C LYS A 74 35.87 0.65 -8.10
N ILE A 75 34.67 1.19 -7.91
CA ILE A 75 34.47 2.47 -7.24
C ILE A 75 34.48 2.24 -5.71
N GLU A 76 35.25 3.06 -5.00
CA GLU A 76 35.34 3.09 -3.54
C GLU A 76 35.12 4.52 -3.03
N GLU A 77 34.86 4.71 -1.73
CA GLU A 77 34.58 6.04 -1.13
C GLU A 77 35.66 7.11 -1.43
N ASN A 78 36.91 6.70 -1.67
CA ASN A 78 38.05 7.61 -1.89
C ASN A 78 38.66 7.53 -3.30
N GLY A 79 37.95 6.99 -4.29
CA GLY A 79 38.40 6.95 -5.68
C GLY A 79 38.04 5.65 -6.39
N ARG A 80 38.90 5.20 -7.31
CA ARG A 80 38.69 3.96 -8.07
C ARG A 80 39.94 3.09 -8.05
N GLN A 81 39.76 1.78 -7.85
CA GLN A 81 40.85 0.80 -7.84
C GLN A 81 40.84 0.01 -9.14
N LEU A 82 41.97 0.01 -9.88
CA LEU A 82 42.13 -0.86 -11.05
C LEU A 82 42.12 -2.32 -10.61
N LEU A 83 41.16 -3.08 -11.12
CA LEU A 83 41.04 -4.51 -10.85
C LEU A 83 41.73 -5.33 -11.93
N GLU A 84 41.43 -5.04 -13.20
CA GLU A 84 41.87 -5.89 -14.29
C GLU A 84 41.89 -5.17 -15.64
N SER A 85 42.72 -5.66 -16.57
CA SER A 85 42.72 -5.22 -17.98
C SER A 85 42.29 -6.35 -18.91
N PHE A 86 41.47 -6.01 -19.91
CA PHE A 86 40.90 -6.90 -20.93
C PHE A 86 41.23 -6.39 -22.33
N ASN A 87 41.39 -7.30 -23.30
CA ASN A 87 41.66 -6.94 -24.70
C ASN A 87 40.48 -7.37 -25.61
N SER A 88 40.30 -6.68 -26.73
CA SER A 88 39.27 -7.03 -27.73
C SER A 88 39.64 -8.20 -28.65
N PHE A 89 40.91 -8.60 -28.67
CA PHE A 89 41.42 -9.65 -29.54
C PHE A 89 42.33 -10.60 -28.73
N GLU A 90 41.99 -11.89 -28.74
CA GLU A 90 42.85 -13.05 -28.42
C GLU A 90 42.83 -13.71 -27.03
N ASP A 91 42.20 -13.18 -25.99
CA ASP A 91 42.10 -13.94 -24.73
C ASP A 91 40.72 -13.79 -24.13
N ASN A 92 39.92 -14.87 -24.19
CA ASN A 92 38.74 -15.10 -23.36
C ASN A 92 39.20 -15.20 -21.89
N LYS A 93 39.69 -14.09 -21.34
CA LYS A 93 40.34 -14.03 -20.05
C LYS A 93 39.32 -14.42 -19.00
N LEU A 94 39.69 -15.40 -18.19
CA LEU A 94 38.82 -15.88 -17.13
C LEU A 94 38.81 -14.86 -16.01
N PHE A 95 37.64 -14.34 -15.68
CA PHE A 95 37.43 -13.35 -14.63
C PHE A 95 36.26 -13.78 -13.75
N ALA A 96 36.38 -13.53 -12.46
CA ALA A 96 35.33 -13.76 -11.49
C ALA A 96 35.09 -12.47 -10.70
N TRP A 97 33.82 -12.13 -10.55
CA TRP A 97 33.41 -11.06 -9.66
C TRP A 97 33.58 -11.55 -8.22
N THR A 98 34.38 -10.86 -7.42
CA THR A 98 34.63 -11.27 -6.03
C THR A 98 33.73 -10.55 -5.03
N GLU A 99 33.18 -9.40 -5.43
CA GLU A 99 32.39 -8.50 -4.59
C GLU A 99 31.29 -7.85 -5.43
N SER A 100 30.20 -7.42 -4.80
CA SER A 100 29.19 -6.55 -5.39
C SER A 100 29.62 -5.08 -5.30
N GLY A 101 28.97 -4.20 -6.09
CA GLY A 101 29.19 -2.76 -6.03
C GLY A 101 29.16 -2.07 -7.39
N GLN A 102 29.61 -0.81 -7.40
CA GLN A 102 29.72 0.02 -8.60
C GLN A 102 31.10 -0.15 -9.27
N TYR A 103 31.10 -0.27 -10.60
CA TYR A 103 32.29 -0.48 -11.41
C TYR A 103 32.34 0.50 -12.59
N GLU A 104 33.56 0.86 -12.99
CA GLU A 104 33.83 1.62 -14.21
C GLU A 104 34.70 0.80 -15.15
N LEU A 105 34.41 0.82 -16.44
CA LEU A 105 35.31 0.30 -17.47
C LEU A 105 35.72 1.43 -18.42
N ASP A 106 36.99 1.79 -18.36
CA ASP A 106 37.61 2.67 -19.34
C ASP A 106 37.96 1.87 -20.59
N ILE A 107 37.43 2.27 -21.74
CA ILE A 107 37.74 1.67 -23.04
C ILE A 107 38.73 2.56 -23.74
N LEU A 108 39.91 2.00 -23.98
CA LEU A 108 41.07 2.67 -24.55
C LEU A 108 41.33 2.16 -25.96
N GLU A 109 41.53 3.06 -26.92
CA GLU A 109 42.02 2.75 -28.26
C GLU A 109 43.52 2.45 -28.22
N ILE A 110 43.92 1.34 -28.84
CA ILE A 110 45.32 1.07 -29.16
C ILE A 110 45.63 1.73 -30.50
N PRO A 111 46.47 2.79 -30.53
CA PRO A 111 46.81 3.44 -31.79
C PRO A 111 47.60 2.47 -32.70
N PRO A 112 47.43 2.57 -34.03
CA PRO A 112 48.15 1.72 -34.96
C PRO A 112 49.68 1.85 -34.76
N PRO A 113 50.44 0.76 -34.88
CA PRO A 113 51.87 0.78 -34.65
C PRO A 113 52.56 1.72 -35.63
N THR A 114 53.34 2.67 -35.12
CA THR A 114 54.14 3.55 -35.96
C THR A 114 55.51 2.93 -36.22
N PRO A 115 55.96 2.81 -37.49
CA PRO A 115 57.29 2.28 -37.78
C PRO A 115 58.36 3.31 -37.42
N PHE A 116 59.29 2.95 -36.53
CA PHE A 116 60.45 3.77 -36.20
C PHE A 116 61.74 3.11 -36.71
N PHE A 117 62.58 3.88 -37.41
CA PHE A 117 63.88 3.43 -37.92
C PHE A 117 65.00 4.00 -37.03
N ILE A 118 65.85 3.15 -36.45
CA ILE A 118 66.98 3.56 -35.58
C ILE A 118 68.28 3.66 -36.39
N ASP A 119 69.04 4.72 -36.09
CA ASP A 119 70.32 5.22 -36.63
C ASP A 119 71.30 4.28 -37.37
N ALA A 120 72.02 4.92 -38.30
CA ALA A 120 72.98 4.49 -39.33
C ALA A 120 73.89 3.27 -39.07
N VAL A 121 74.13 2.88 -37.81
CA VAL A 121 75.02 1.75 -37.47
C VAL A 121 74.34 0.39 -37.71
N ARG A 122 73.00 0.34 -37.68
CA ARG A 122 72.24 -0.89 -37.99
C ARG A 122 71.80 -1.01 -39.45
N GLU A 123 71.66 0.08 -40.20
CA GLU A 123 71.47 0.04 -41.67
C GLU A 123 72.61 -0.72 -42.36
N TRP A 124 73.84 -0.54 -41.87
CA TRP A 124 75.00 -1.29 -42.36
C TRP A 124 74.92 -2.80 -42.07
N LEU A 125 74.36 -3.19 -40.92
CA LEU A 125 74.17 -4.61 -40.55
C LEU A 125 72.96 -5.25 -41.26
N ALA A 126 71.87 -4.51 -41.49
CA ALA A 126 70.69 -4.98 -42.21
C ALA A 126 70.96 -5.16 -43.72
N ALA A 127 71.75 -4.28 -44.33
CA ALA A 127 72.20 -4.40 -45.72
C ALA A 127 73.07 -5.64 -45.98
N LEU A 128 73.73 -6.17 -44.94
CA LEU A 128 74.54 -7.40 -45.00
C LEU A 128 73.70 -8.69 -45.02
N PHE A 129 72.41 -8.64 -44.64
CA PHE A 129 71.54 -9.82 -44.49
C PHE A 129 70.18 -9.75 -45.22
N PHE A 130 69.90 -8.71 -46.03
CA PHE A 130 68.63 -8.54 -46.76
C PHE A 130 67.37 -8.66 -45.88
N ALA A 131 67.37 -8.05 -44.69
CA ALA A 131 66.19 -8.02 -43.83
C ALA A 131 65.91 -6.60 -43.33
N ASP A 132 64.66 -6.16 -43.48
CA ASP A 132 64.14 -5.00 -42.75
C ASP A 132 63.74 -5.46 -41.34
N ILE A 133 64.32 -4.84 -40.31
CA ILE A 133 63.89 -5.03 -38.92
C ILE A 133 63.13 -3.78 -38.50
N ALA A 134 61.85 -3.71 -38.84
CA ALA A 134 60.95 -2.74 -38.25
C ALA A 134 60.64 -3.17 -36.81
N HIS A 135 60.89 -2.29 -35.83
CA HIS A 135 60.28 -2.42 -34.52
C HIS A 135 59.01 -1.56 -34.55
N ALA A 136 57.86 -2.20 -34.32
CA ALA A 136 56.61 -1.51 -34.10
C ALA A 136 56.58 -1.01 -32.64
N GLN A 137 56.40 0.30 -32.45
CA GLN A 137 56.13 0.85 -31.12
C GLN A 137 54.67 1.33 -31.11
N PHE A 138 53.88 0.78 -30.19
CA PHE A 138 52.52 1.26 -29.94
C PHE A 138 52.62 2.59 -29.20
N GLY A 139 51.80 3.57 -29.59
CA GLY A 139 51.63 4.82 -28.85
C GLY A 139 50.88 4.59 -27.54
N GLU A 140 50.82 5.61 -26.69
CA GLU A 140 50.02 5.55 -25.45
C GLU A 140 48.53 5.34 -25.80
N PRO A 141 47.82 4.45 -25.08
CA PRO A 141 46.40 4.23 -25.29
C PRO A 141 45.59 5.51 -25.07
N THR A 142 44.54 5.70 -25.87
CA THR A 142 43.69 6.91 -25.80
C THR A 142 42.30 6.54 -25.29
N LEU A 143 41.77 7.24 -24.29
CA LEU A 143 40.42 6.96 -23.77
C LEU A 143 39.35 7.30 -24.81
N LEU A 144 38.54 6.30 -25.16
CA LEU A 144 37.38 6.44 -26.04
C LEU A 144 36.12 6.76 -25.24
N THR A 145 35.85 5.98 -24.19
CA THR A 145 34.67 6.12 -23.33
C THR A 145 34.89 5.40 -22.00
N THR A 146 34.14 5.81 -20.99
CA THR A 146 33.99 5.07 -19.72
C THR A 146 32.55 4.58 -19.64
N ILE A 147 32.34 3.31 -19.31
CA ILE A 147 31.00 2.77 -18.99
C ILE A 147 30.93 2.49 -17.48
N HIS A 148 29.78 2.76 -16.88
CA HIS A 148 29.50 2.59 -15.45
C HIS A 148 28.45 1.49 -15.30
N PHE A 149 28.62 0.55 -14.38
CA PHE A 149 27.61 -0.48 -14.15
C PHE A 149 27.71 -1.04 -12.73
N THR A 150 26.63 -1.66 -12.29
CA THR A 150 26.52 -2.28 -10.96
C THR A 150 26.57 -3.79 -11.08
N ILE A 151 27.35 -4.42 -10.20
CA ILE A 151 27.36 -5.87 -10.02
C ILE A 151 26.66 -6.20 -8.70
N ALA A 152 25.64 -7.04 -8.77
CA ALA A 152 24.96 -7.61 -7.62
C ALA A 152 25.30 -9.10 -7.50
N ASP A 153 25.45 -9.61 -6.28
CA ASP A 153 25.57 -11.06 -6.08
C ASP A 153 24.24 -11.74 -6.43
N ALA A 154 24.28 -12.76 -7.28
CA ALA A 154 23.13 -13.58 -7.63
C ALA A 154 22.73 -14.51 -6.48
N ASN A 155 23.65 -14.81 -5.55
CA ASN A 155 23.44 -15.72 -4.43
C ASN A 155 23.12 -15.03 -3.09
N VAL A 156 23.11 -13.70 -3.03
CA VAL A 156 22.60 -12.99 -1.84
C VAL A 156 21.09 -13.14 -1.85
N THR A 157 20.59 -13.93 -0.89
CA THR A 157 19.21 -13.85 -0.45
C THR A 157 18.97 -12.41 0.01
N PRO A 158 17.96 -11.71 -0.53
CA PRO A 158 17.66 -10.37 -0.06
C PRO A 158 17.40 -10.41 1.45
N ASP A 159 17.82 -9.35 2.15
CA ASP A 159 17.45 -9.22 3.57
C ASP A 159 15.93 -9.25 3.69
N PRO A 160 15.38 -9.84 4.77
CA PRO A 160 13.94 -9.92 4.90
C PRO A 160 13.35 -8.53 5.01
N VAL A 161 12.30 -8.28 4.25
CA VAL A 161 11.61 -6.99 4.18
C VAL A 161 10.31 -7.01 4.96
N ILE A 162 10.04 -5.94 5.70
CA ILE A 162 8.80 -5.73 6.45
C ILE A 162 8.06 -4.52 5.88
N ILE A 163 6.84 -4.75 5.39
CA ILE A 163 5.93 -3.70 4.93
C ILE A 163 5.14 -3.14 6.11
N ILE A 164 5.29 -1.83 6.35
CA ILE A 164 4.65 -1.10 7.45
C ILE A 164 3.57 -0.17 6.88
N PRO A 165 2.28 -0.49 7.06
CA PRO A 165 1.19 0.31 6.52
C PRO A 165 0.96 1.63 7.29
N GLY A 166 0.24 2.55 6.66
CA GLY A 166 -0.30 3.76 7.27
C GLY A 166 -1.71 3.59 7.86
N ILE A 167 -2.39 4.72 8.13
CA ILE A 167 -3.79 4.74 8.55
C ILE A 167 -4.68 3.99 7.55
N LEU A 168 -5.68 3.25 8.05
CA LEU A 168 -6.52 2.31 7.28
C LEU A 168 -5.80 1.14 6.61
N GLY A 169 -4.47 1.07 6.62
CA GLY A 169 -3.74 -0.05 6.02
C GLY A 169 -3.74 -1.33 6.85
N SER A 170 -4.61 -1.44 7.87
CA SER A 170 -4.78 -2.63 8.69
C SER A 170 -6.19 -2.69 9.27
N GLU A 171 -6.76 -3.90 9.30
CA GLU A 171 -8.04 -4.17 9.96
C GLU A 171 -8.06 -5.56 10.59
N GLN A 172 -8.93 -5.77 11.59
CA GLN A 172 -9.09 -7.05 12.25
C GLN A 172 -10.03 -7.99 11.50
N HIS A 173 -9.60 -9.24 11.38
CA HIS A 173 -10.42 -10.36 10.96
C HIS A 173 -10.42 -11.42 12.07
N ASN A 174 -11.57 -11.61 12.74
CA ASN A 174 -11.72 -12.55 13.86
C ASN A 174 -10.66 -12.38 14.98
N GLY A 175 -10.24 -11.14 15.24
CA GLY A 175 -9.26 -10.78 16.26
C GLY A 175 -7.80 -10.80 15.80
N GLU A 176 -7.51 -11.20 14.56
CA GLU A 176 -6.17 -11.13 13.97
C GLU A 176 -6.05 -9.91 13.05
N TRP A 177 -4.91 -9.20 13.12
CA TRP A 177 -4.67 -8.04 12.26
C TRP A 177 -4.22 -8.47 10.87
N VAL A 178 -4.87 -7.95 9.84
CA VAL A 178 -4.57 -8.21 8.43
C VAL A 178 -4.20 -6.90 7.74
N ILE A 179 -3.20 -6.95 6.84
CA ILE A 179 -2.76 -5.77 6.08
C ILE A 179 -3.79 -5.45 5.00
N ASP A 180 -4.29 -4.22 5.05
CA ASP A 180 -5.24 -3.58 4.12
C ASP A 180 -6.19 -4.51 3.35
N PRO A 181 -7.06 -5.26 4.04
CA PRO A 181 -7.93 -6.22 3.38
C PRO A 181 -9.12 -5.56 2.65
N ILE A 182 -9.26 -4.23 2.71
CA ILE A 182 -10.40 -3.48 2.15
C ILE A 182 -10.00 -2.69 0.92
N LEU A 183 -8.91 -1.91 0.99
CA LEU A 183 -8.50 -0.99 -0.09
C LEU A 183 -7.43 -1.58 -0.99
N HIS A 184 -6.76 -2.67 -0.57
CA HIS A 184 -5.76 -3.39 -1.37
C HIS A 184 -4.58 -2.52 -1.84
N THR A 185 -4.26 -1.46 -1.09
CA THR A 185 -3.19 -0.49 -1.37
C THR A 185 -1.80 -1.13 -1.50
N TYR A 186 -1.56 -2.23 -0.78
CA TYR A 186 -0.24 -2.88 -0.72
C TYR A 186 -0.17 -4.16 -1.56
N ASP A 187 -1.27 -4.62 -2.15
CA ASP A 187 -1.34 -5.93 -2.79
C ASP A 187 -0.42 -6.05 -4.01
N ASP A 188 -0.39 -5.02 -4.86
CA ASP A 188 0.50 -4.97 -6.02
C ASP A 188 1.97 -4.95 -5.59
N LEU A 189 2.34 -4.13 -4.60
CA LEU A 189 3.71 -4.10 -4.06
C LEU A 189 4.15 -5.47 -3.54
N ILE A 190 3.32 -6.10 -2.69
CA ILE A 190 3.62 -7.42 -2.12
C ILE A 190 3.69 -8.48 -3.23
N ALA A 191 2.80 -8.44 -4.22
CA ALA A 191 2.81 -9.36 -5.34
C ALA A 191 4.05 -9.17 -6.25
N THR A 192 4.45 -7.93 -6.50
CA THR A 192 5.67 -7.59 -7.23
C THR A 192 6.90 -8.13 -6.49
N LEU A 193 7.02 -7.93 -5.17
CA LEU A 193 8.15 -8.49 -4.43
C LEU A 193 8.19 -10.02 -4.50
N ASP A 194 7.05 -10.69 -4.29
CA ASP A 194 6.92 -12.16 -4.36
C ASP A 194 7.31 -12.73 -5.74
N GLU A 195 6.86 -12.09 -6.84
CA GLU A 195 7.22 -12.52 -8.20
C GLU A 195 8.68 -12.29 -8.56
N ASN A 196 9.36 -11.39 -7.83
CA ASN A 196 10.76 -11.05 -8.08
C ASN A 196 11.72 -11.66 -7.05
N GLY A 197 11.31 -12.74 -6.39
CA GLY A 197 12.22 -13.61 -5.64
C GLY A 197 12.16 -13.45 -4.13
N TYR A 198 11.30 -12.58 -3.61
CA TYR A 198 10.85 -12.72 -2.23
C TYR A 198 9.82 -13.84 -2.11
N THR A 199 9.59 -14.31 -0.88
CA THR A 199 8.60 -15.31 -0.51
C THR A 199 7.91 -14.87 0.77
N ARG A 200 6.58 -14.76 0.70
CA ARG A 200 5.74 -14.40 1.86
C ARG A 200 6.02 -15.30 3.06
N ASP A 201 6.07 -14.70 4.24
CA ASP A 201 6.33 -15.37 5.53
C ASP A 201 7.70 -16.06 5.65
N VAL A 202 8.62 -15.80 4.72
CA VAL A 202 10.01 -16.28 4.75
C VAL A 202 10.98 -15.10 4.76
N ASP A 203 10.89 -14.23 3.77
CA ASP A 203 11.69 -13.00 3.65
C ASP A 203 10.84 -11.79 3.23
N LEU A 204 9.53 -11.96 3.02
CA LEU A 204 8.57 -10.89 2.81
C LEU A 204 7.49 -10.95 3.87
N PHE A 205 7.46 -9.93 4.73
CA PHE A 205 6.56 -9.85 5.86
C PHE A 205 5.72 -8.58 5.80
N SER A 206 4.49 -8.68 6.28
CA SER A 206 3.68 -7.52 6.64
C SER A 206 3.71 -7.28 8.14
N PHE A 207 3.48 -6.03 8.54
CA PHE A 207 3.30 -5.64 9.92
C PHE A 207 1.97 -4.89 10.07
N PRO A 208 0.81 -5.60 10.03
CA PRO A 208 -0.46 -4.97 10.31
C PRO A 208 -0.59 -4.68 11.81
N TYR A 209 -1.16 -3.53 12.17
CA TYR A 209 -1.27 -3.09 13.56
C TYR A 209 -2.52 -2.24 13.79
N ASN A 210 -2.85 -2.00 15.06
CA ASN A 210 -3.91 -1.07 15.41
C ASN A 210 -3.44 0.37 15.21
N TRP A 211 -3.67 0.92 14.01
CA TRP A 211 -3.29 2.29 13.66
C TRP A 211 -3.95 3.37 14.51
N ARG A 212 -4.97 3.04 15.32
CA ARG A 212 -5.64 3.99 16.23
C ARG A 212 -4.78 4.30 17.47
N LYS A 213 -3.78 3.47 17.77
CA LYS A 213 -2.89 3.60 18.95
C LYS A 213 -1.71 4.53 18.67
N SER A 214 -1.00 4.92 19.73
CA SER A 214 0.19 5.76 19.62
C SER A 214 1.28 5.06 18.82
N ASN A 215 1.98 5.80 17.96
CA ASN A 215 3.14 5.34 17.22
C ASN A 215 4.29 4.91 18.14
N VAL A 216 4.34 5.40 19.39
CA VAL A 216 5.28 4.93 20.43
C VAL A 216 4.98 3.50 20.85
N GLU A 217 3.70 3.18 21.08
CA GLU A 217 3.27 1.81 21.41
C GLU A 217 3.48 0.88 20.22
N THR A 218 3.14 1.34 19.02
CA THR A 218 3.32 0.56 17.78
C THR A 218 4.79 0.29 17.49
N ALA A 219 5.71 1.22 17.78
CA ALA A 219 7.15 1.00 17.59
C ALA A 219 7.70 -0.14 18.47
N VAL A 220 7.12 -0.37 19.66
CA VAL A 220 7.45 -1.53 20.50
C VAL A 220 7.03 -2.83 19.81
N LEU A 221 5.83 -2.85 19.24
CA LEU A 221 5.34 -4.00 18.46
C LEU A 221 6.18 -4.22 17.19
N LEU A 222 6.66 -3.15 16.56
CA LEU A 222 7.56 -3.24 15.41
C LEU A 222 8.88 -3.91 15.83
N LYS A 223 9.46 -3.52 16.97
CA LYS A 223 10.64 -4.21 17.51
C LYS A 223 10.38 -5.71 17.69
N GLU A 224 9.27 -6.08 18.32
CA GLU A 224 8.92 -7.50 18.51
C GLU A 224 8.79 -8.25 17.17
N LYS A 225 8.24 -7.60 16.13
CA LYS A 225 8.17 -8.15 14.78
C LYS A 225 9.55 -8.31 14.16
N ILE A 226 10.45 -7.34 14.31
CA ILE A 226 11.83 -7.39 13.82
C ILE A 226 12.59 -8.53 14.51
N ASP A 227 12.52 -8.62 15.83
CA ASP A 227 13.13 -9.71 16.61
C ASP A 227 12.64 -11.08 16.10
N HIS A 228 11.33 -11.22 15.89
CA HIS A 228 10.73 -12.45 15.37
C HIS A 228 11.21 -12.80 13.96
N VAL A 229 11.31 -11.82 13.05
CA VAL A 229 11.80 -12.02 11.69
C VAL A 229 13.27 -12.45 11.72
N LYS A 230 14.10 -11.77 12.50
CA LYS A 230 15.52 -12.10 12.70
C LYS A 230 15.73 -13.53 13.20
N ASP A 231 14.92 -13.95 14.16
CA ASP A 231 14.94 -15.33 14.67
C ASP A 231 14.55 -16.37 13.60
N MET A 232 13.67 -16.03 12.65
CA MET A 232 13.23 -16.94 11.59
C MET A 232 14.26 -17.08 10.46
N CYS A 233 14.87 -15.97 10.03
CA CYS A 233 15.86 -15.94 8.95
C CYS A 233 17.28 -16.31 9.42
N ASP A 234 17.56 -16.30 10.74
CA ASP A 234 18.92 -16.33 11.31
C ASP A 234 19.79 -15.19 10.74
N CYS A 235 19.20 -13.98 10.70
CA CYS A 235 19.83 -12.79 10.13
C CYS A 235 19.96 -11.65 11.15
N ASP A 236 20.94 -10.77 10.93
CA ASP A 236 21.28 -9.71 11.87
C ASP A 236 20.42 -8.45 11.70
N LYS A 237 19.87 -8.25 10.50
CA LYS A 237 19.13 -7.05 10.10
C LYS A 237 17.93 -7.36 9.21
N VAL A 238 17.03 -6.38 9.10
CA VAL A 238 15.87 -6.42 8.20
C VAL A 238 15.78 -5.12 7.40
N ASP A 239 15.06 -5.17 6.29
CA ASP A 239 14.66 -3.99 5.52
C ASP A 239 13.23 -3.56 5.88
N LEU A 240 12.98 -2.26 5.90
CA LEU A 240 11.67 -1.69 6.22
C LEU A 240 11.16 -0.85 5.04
N VAL A 241 9.92 -1.12 4.61
CA VAL A 241 9.20 -0.27 3.65
C VAL A 241 7.99 0.31 4.36
N ALA A 242 8.02 1.61 4.62
CA ALA A 242 7.08 2.26 5.54
C ALA A 242 6.28 3.36 4.83
N HIS A 243 4.96 3.17 4.78
CA HIS A 243 4.05 4.09 4.08
C HIS A 243 3.34 5.03 5.05
N SER A 244 3.27 6.31 4.70
CA SER A 244 2.50 7.32 5.42
C SER A 244 2.87 7.36 6.91
N MET A 245 1.89 7.23 7.80
CA MET A 245 2.09 7.14 9.25
C MET A 245 3.00 5.96 9.67
N GLY A 246 3.06 4.88 8.89
CA GLY A 246 3.97 3.76 9.14
C GLY A 246 5.44 4.19 9.16
N GLY A 247 5.81 5.22 8.40
CA GLY A 247 7.15 5.81 8.47
C GLY A 247 7.44 6.47 9.81
N LEU A 248 6.44 7.03 10.49
CA LEU A 248 6.60 7.57 11.84
C LEU A 248 6.80 6.46 12.88
N VAL A 249 6.17 5.29 12.70
CA VAL A 249 6.43 4.10 13.52
C VAL A 249 7.88 3.64 13.35
N ALA A 250 8.36 3.52 12.12
CA ALA A 250 9.74 3.12 11.82
C ALA A 250 10.76 4.12 12.40
N ARG A 251 10.51 5.43 12.23
CA ARG A 251 11.34 6.48 12.85
C ARG A 251 11.36 6.38 14.36
N GLN A 252 10.21 6.19 14.97
CA GLN A 252 10.10 6.07 16.42
C GLN A 252 10.89 4.88 16.95
N TYR A 253 10.92 3.75 16.24
CA TYR A 253 11.78 2.63 16.60
C TYR A 253 13.26 2.99 16.50
N ILE A 254 13.72 3.42 15.32
CA ILE A 254 15.15 3.68 15.04
C ILE A 254 15.73 4.81 15.91
N GLN A 255 14.94 5.84 16.19
CA GLN A 255 15.38 7.00 16.98
C GLN A 255 15.21 6.79 18.50
N SER A 256 14.77 5.61 18.94
CA SER A 256 14.60 5.30 20.37
C SER A 256 15.83 4.63 20.98
N ASP A 257 15.92 4.68 22.31
CA ASP A 257 16.93 3.93 23.08
C ASP A 257 16.81 2.40 22.93
N ALA A 258 15.72 1.91 22.35
CA ALA A 258 15.48 0.48 22.11
C ALA A 258 16.02 -0.01 20.77
N TYR A 259 16.51 0.89 19.91
CA TYR A 259 17.07 0.51 18.61
C TYR A 259 18.36 -0.31 18.77
N GLU A 260 18.40 -1.49 18.15
CA GLU A 260 19.52 -2.42 18.29
C GLU A 260 20.53 -2.36 17.13
N GLY A 261 20.36 -1.42 16.18
CA GLY A 261 21.20 -1.37 14.98
C GLY A 261 20.84 -2.44 13.95
N ASP A 262 19.60 -2.90 13.98
CA ASP A 262 19.12 -4.10 13.27
C ASP A 262 18.21 -3.81 12.07
N VAL A 263 18.28 -2.57 11.56
CA VAL A 263 17.66 -2.18 10.28
C VAL A 263 18.79 -1.94 9.27
N ASP A 264 18.71 -2.57 8.10
CA ASP A 264 19.66 -2.31 7.02
C ASP A 264 19.21 -1.16 6.13
N GLN A 265 18.00 -1.26 5.57
CA GLN A 265 17.39 -0.19 4.78
C GLN A 265 16.04 0.24 5.36
N LEU A 266 15.75 1.55 5.28
CA LEU A 266 14.43 2.10 5.53
C LEU A 266 14.00 2.95 4.34
N ILE A 267 12.92 2.53 3.69
CA ILE A 267 12.29 3.22 2.57
C ILE A 267 11.01 3.87 3.06
N PHE A 268 11.00 5.20 3.13
CA PHE A 268 9.78 5.98 3.38
C PHE A 268 8.98 6.17 2.10
N LEU A 269 7.66 5.99 2.20
CA LEU A 269 6.71 6.31 1.14
C LEU A 269 5.75 7.39 1.67
N GLY A 270 5.87 8.64 1.22
CA GLY A 270 4.94 9.72 1.55
C GLY A 270 4.79 10.00 3.06
N THR A 271 5.87 9.84 3.84
CA THR A 271 5.79 9.98 5.31
C THR A 271 5.61 11.45 5.72
N PRO A 272 4.63 11.80 6.58
CA PRO A 272 4.44 13.16 7.08
C PRO A 272 5.44 13.51 8.18
N HIS A 273 6.72 13.68 7.83
CA HIS A 273 7.79 13.89 8.82
C HIS A 273 7.60 15.15 9.68
N LEU A 274 6.90 16.17 9.19
CA LEU A 274 6.53 17.37 9.95
C LEU A 274 5.02 17.44 10.28
N GLY A 275 4.27 16.36 10.04
CA GLY A 275 2.82 16.28 10.18
C GLY A 275 2.08 16.73 8.92
N ALA A 276 0.74 16.64 8.95
CA ALA A 276 -0.12 17.03 7.83
C ALA A 276 -1.31 17.87 8.32
N PRO A 277 -1.57 19.07 7.76
CA PRO A 277 -2.67 19.93 8.17
C PRO A 277 -4.05 19.27 8.07
N LYS A 278 -4.21 18.25 7.21
CA LYS A 278 -5.43 17.42 7.15
C LYS A 278 -5.80 16.82 8.52
N ALA A 279 -4.82 16.45 9.35
CA ALA A 279 -5.05 15.89 10.68
C ALA A 279 -5.76 16.87 11.64
N TYR A 280 -5.63 18.17 11.40
CA TYR A 280 -6.33 19.20 12.18
C TYR A 280 -7.85 19.05 12.10
N LEU A 281 -8.39 18.74 10.91
CA LEU A 281 -9.83 18.59 10.71
C LEU A 281 -10.39 17.47 11.58
N MET A 282 -9.67 16.35 11.65
CA MET A 282 -10.09 15.19 12.43
C MET A 282 -9.89 15.43 13.93
N TRP A 283 -8.77 16.01 14.33
CA TRP A 283 -8.47 16.28 15.74
C TRP A 283 -9.37 17.35 16.37
N GLU A 284 -9.60 18.44 15.67
CA GLU A 284 -10.31 19.61 16.19
C GLU A 284 -11.81 19.56 15.86
N GLY A 285 -12.19 19.00 14.71
CA GLY A 285 -13.57 18.97 14.25
C GLY A 285 -14.24 17.60 14.30
N GLY A 286 -13.47 16.51 14.40
CA GLY A 286 -13.99 15.16 14.12
C GLY A 286 -14.33 14.95 12.65
N GLU A 287 -13.64 15.65 11.75
CA GLU A 287 -13.94 15.69 10.31
C GLU A 287 -12.78 15.09 9.47
N VAL A 288 -13.06 14.29 8.45
CA VAL A 288 -12.01 13.67 7.59
C VAL A 288 -11.67 14.46 6.32
N GLY A 289 -12.34 15.61 6.13
CA GLY A 289 -12.16 16.55 5.03
C GLY A 289 -13.40 16.69 4.13
N PRO A 290 -13.49 17.78 3.34
CA PRO A 290 -14.67 18.09 2.52
C PRO A 290 -14.72 17.34 1.18
N ILE A 291 -13.60 16.73 0.76
CA ILE A 291 -13.49 15.94 -0.48
C ILE A 291 -13.72 14.47 -0.10
N PHE A 292 -14.46 13.75 -0.94
CA PHE A 292 -14.88 12.35 -0.76
C PHE A 292 -14.01 11.34 -1.54
N PRO A 293 -12.68 11.18 -1.34
CA PRO A 293 -12.08 9.93 -1.78
C PRO A 293 -12.72 8.80 -0.96
N VAL A 294 -12.99 7.65 -1.60
CA VAL A 294 -13.62 6.49 -0.94
C VAL A 294 -12.95 6.15 0.40
N SER A 295 -11.63 6.28 0.49
CA SER A 295 -10.86 6.02 1.71
C SER A 295 -11.18 6.96 2.88
N ASN A 296 -11.45 8.25 2.64
CA ASN A 296 -11.85 9.18 3.69
C ASN A 296 -13.24 8.82 4.23
N SER A 297 -14.21 8.62 3.35
CA SER A 297 -15.57 8.27 3.74
C SER A 297 -15.61 6.90 4.44
N LEU A 298 -14.76 5.96 4.03
CA LEU A 298 -14.60 4.69 4.73
C LEU A 298 -14.02 4.90 6.15
N LEU A 299 -12.98 5.71 6.30
CA LEU A 299 -12.40 6.07 7.60
C LEU A 299 -13.46 6.64 8.54
N GLU A 300 -14.23 7.62 8.06
CA GLU A 300 -15.32 8.24 8.81
C GLU A 300 -16.40 7.23 9.18
N SER A 301 -16.79 6.35 8.24
CA SER A 301 -17.81 5.33 8.46
C SER A 301 -17.39 4.30 9.52
N ILE A 302 -16.13 3.84 9.48
CA ILE A 302 -15.56 2.91 10.48
C ILE A 302 -15.48 3.58 11.84
N LEU A 303 -14.87 4.77 11.93
CA LEU A 303 -14.69 5.44 13.21
C LEU A 303 -16.01 5.88 13.84
N SER A 304 -17.00 6.28 13.04
CA SER A 304 -18.34 6.63 13.54
C SER A 304 -19.08 5.41 14.07
N HIS A 305 -18.89 4.24 13.44
CA HIS A 305 -19.46 2.98 13.91
C HIS A 305 -18.87 2.60 15.28
N GLU A 306 -17.54 2.66 15.43
CA GLU A 306 -16.86 2.43 16.71
C GLU A 306 -17.29 3.43 17.79
N ALA A 307 -17.41 4.71 17.42
CA ALA A 307 -17.85 5.76 18.33
C ALA A 307 -19.22 5.44 18.93
N GLU A 308 -20.20 5.07 18.10
CA GLU A 308 -21.54 4.73 18.55
C GLU A 308 -21.55 3.45 19.41
N GLU A 309 -20.82 2.40 19.04
CA GLU A 309 -20.72 1.17 19.83
C GLU A 309 -20.15 1.42 21.24
N ARG A 310 -19.21 2.37 21.35
CA ARG A 310 -18.62 2.78 22.63
C ARG A 310 -19.42 3.86 23.36
N GLY A 311 -20.55 4.30 22.79
CA GLY A 311 -21.48 5.24 23.41
C GLY A 311 -21.06 6.71 23.31
N TYR A 312 -20.20 7.05 22.36
CA TYR A 312 -19.88 8.44 22.02
C TYR A 312 -20.98 9.05 21.15
N ALA A 313 -21.28 10.33 21.35
CA ALA A 313 -22.36 11.01 20.65
C ALA A 313 -22.00 11.40 19.20
N ASN A 314 -20.71 11.53 18.91
CA ASN A 314 -20.16 11.92 17.62
C ASN A 314 -18.67 11.56 17.55
N LEU A 315 -18.10 11.65 16.35
CA LEU A 315 -16.71 11.31 16.08
C LEU A 315 -15.70 12.22 16.82
N PHE A 316 -15.98 13.52 16.95
CA PHE A 316 -15.14 14.44 17.72
C PHE A 316 -14.98 13.99 19.19
N ASP A 317 -16.09 13.66 19.85
CA ASP A 317 -16.08 13.20 21.24
C ASP A 317 -15.31 11.88 21.38
N TYR A 318 -15.40 10.98 20.39
CA TYR A 318 -14.64 9.73 20.37
C TYR A 318 -13.13 10.00 20.25
N ILE A 319 -12.71 10.75 19.22
CA ILE A 319 -11.30 11.07 18.95
C ILE A 319 -10.64 11.77 20.14
N ARG A 320 -11.36 12.67 20.82
CA ARG A 320 -10.80 13.48 21.92
C ARG A 320 -10.82 12.79 23.28
N ASN A 321 -11.86 12.02 23.59
CA ASN A 321 -12.04 11.46 24.93
C ASN A 321 -11.57 10.00 25.07
N GLU A 322 -11.51 9.25 23.97
CA GLU A 322 -10.78 7.98 23.89
C GLU A 322 -9.67 8.14 22.86
N PRO A 323 -8.54 8.78 23.24
CA PRO A 323 -7.65 9.42 22.30
C PRO A 323 -7.15 8.44 21.23
N ILE A 324 -7.61 8.65 20.00
CA ILE A 324 -6.98 8.06 18.81
C ILE A 324 -5.65 8.81 18.63
N SER A 325 -4.66 8.39 19.42
CA SER A 325 -3.42 9.14 19.65
C SER A 325 -2.67 9.37 18.33
N ALA A 326 -2.71 8.39 17.42
CA ALA A 326 -2.21 8.52 16.06
C ALA A 326 -2.67 9.79 15.32
N VAL A 327 -3.92 10.23 15.51
CA VAL A 327 -4.42 11.46 14.89
C VAL A 327 -3.71 12.70 15.42
N GLN A 328 -3.52 12.77 16.74
CA GLN A 328 -2.76 13.85 17.37
C GLN A 328 -1.31 13.85 16.89
N GLU A 329 -0.73 12.65 16.74
CA GLU A 329 0.66 12.44 16.34
C GLU A 329 0.93 12.75 14.86
N LEU A 330 -0.13 12.98 14.07
CA LEU A 330 -0.07 13.48 12.69
C LEU A 330 -0.22 15.00 12.58
N LEU A 331 -0.51 15.71 13.68
CA LEU A 331 -0.63 17.17 13.65
C LEU A 331 0.68 17.85 13.27
N PRO A 332 0.65 18.96 12.52
CA PRO A 332 1.89 19.63 12.15
C PRO A 332 2.66 20.23 13.32
N VAL A 333 3.98 20.32 13.17
CA VAL A 333 4.91 20.99 14.10
C VAL A 333 5.50 22.29 13.54
N TYR A 334 4.78 22.92 12.63
CA TYR A 334 5.14 24.17 11.95
C TYR A 334 3.93 25.09 11.86
N ASP A 335 4.10 26.27 11.28
CA ASP A 335 3.02 27.25 11.15
C ASP A 335 2.05 26.87 10.01
N TYR A 336 0.79 26.57 10.32
CA TYR A 336 -0.23 26.16 9.32
C TYR A 336 -1.63 26.76 9.55
N ILE A 337 -1.82 27.58 10.59
CA ILE A 337 -3.10 28.25 10.86
C ILE A 337 -2.95 29.75 10.57
N PHE A 338 -3.77 30.26 9.67
CA PHE A 338 -3.94 31.69 9.44
C PHE A 338 -4.98 32.27 10.40
N ASP A 339 -4.64 33.40 11.02
CA ASP A 339 -5.55 34.28 11.76
C ASP A 339 -5.76 35.55 10.93
N GLY A 340 -6.87 35.59 10.19
CA GLY A 340 -7.07 36.55 9.10
C GLY A 340 -6.03 36.34 8.00
N SER A 341 -5.17 37.33 7.75
CA SER A 341 -4.12 37.25 6.72
C SER A 341 -2.73 36.92 7.26
N ASN A 342 -2.60 36.72 8.57
CA ASN A 342 -1.30 36.42 9.18
C ASN A 342 -1.23 34.97 9.58
N LEU A 343 -0.12 34.31 9.26
CA LEU A 343 0.16 32.97 9.75
C LEU A 343 0.51 33.06 11.24
N ARG A 344 -0.11 32.21 12.06
CA ARG A 344 0.10 32.17 13.51
C ARG A 344 1.38 31.41 13.84
N ASP A 345 2.18 31.90 14.77
CA ASP A 345 3.43 31.26 15.21
C ASP A 345 3.14 30.02 16.09
N TYR A 346 3.54 28.84 15.63
CA TYR A 346 3.51 27.60 16.41
C TYR A 346 4.47 27.69 17.61
N PRO A 347 4.12 27.15 18.81
CA PRO A 347 2.91 26.41 19.17
C PRO A 347 1.80 27.28 19.80
N THR A 348 1.87 28.60 19.71
CA THR A 348 0.95 29.47 20.46
C THR A 348 -0.46 29.39 19.89
N ASN A 349 -1.44 28.92 20.68
CA ASN A 349 -2.82 28.71 20.24
C ASN A 349 -2.92 27.72 19.05
N TYR A 350 -2.23 26.59 19.17
CA TYR A 350 -2.30 25.44 18.28
C TYR A 350 -2.58 24.17 19.09
N PRO A 351 -3.18 23.13 18.50
CA PRO A 351 -3.01 21.80 19.05
C PRO A 351 -1.54 21.39 18.88
N THR A 352 -0.95 20.85 19.95
CA THR A 352 0.47 20.46 19.98
C THR A 352 0.65 18.99 19.61
N ASN A 353 1.84 18.64 19.11
CA ASN A 353 2.20 17.28 18.74
C ASN A 353 3.39 16.80 19.59
N PRO A 354 3.12 16.28 20.80
CA PRO A 354 4.17 15.90 21.74
C PRO A 354 5.01 14.68 21.29
N PHE A 355 4.59 13.99 20.23
CA PHE A 355 5.31 12.89 19.62
C PHE A 355 6.31 13.38 18.58
N LEU A 356 5.85 14.21 17.64
CA LEU A 356 6.65 14.60 16.49
C LEU A 356 7.67 15.70 16.81
N GLU A 357 7.37 16.56 17.78
CA GLU A 357 8.28 17.59 18.30
C GLU A 357 9.65 17.00 18.74
N PRO A 358 9.71 16.02 19.68
CA PRO A 358 10.97 15.40 20.07
C PRO A 358 11.57 14.53 18.95
N LEU A 359 10.75 13.83 18.16
CA LEU A 359 11.23 12.99 17.07
C LEU A 359 11.99 13.80 16.00
N ASN A 360 11.51 15.01 15.69
CA ASN A 360 12.20 15.91 14.75
C ASN A 360 13.40 16.62 15.38
N SER A 361 13.34 16.94 16.68
CA SER A 361 14.48 17.50 17.41
C SER A 361 15.69 16.55 17.44
N ASN A 362 15.43 15.24 17.42
CA ASN A 362 16.45 14.19 17.44
C ASN A 362 16.63 13.50 16.07
N VAL A 363 16.30 14.16 14.96
CA VAL A 363 16.39 13.55 13.61
C VAL A 363 17.80 13.06 13.25
N ILE A 364 18.85 13.63 13.87
CA ILE A 364 20.23 13.21 13.66
C ILE A 364 20.49 11.74 14.05
N GLU A 365 19.72 11.19 15.00
CA GLU A 365 19.80 9.78 15.40
C GLU A 365 19.33 8.86 14.26
N LEU A 366 18.38 9.30 13.44
CA LEU A 366 17.94 8.52 12.26
C LEU A 366 19.08 8.39 11.25
N THR A 367 19.77 9.50 10.95
CA THR A 367 20.87 9.51 9.98
C THR A 367 22.14 8.84 10.51
N ASN A 368 22.33 8.81 11.82
CA ASN A 368 23.48 8.15 12.47
C ASN A 368 23.20 6.69 12.87
N SER A 369 21.99 6.18 12.61
CA SER A 369 21.55 4.85 12.99
C SER A 369 22.34 3.71 12.34
N GLY A 370 23.02 4.00 11.23
CA GLY A 370 23.68 2.99 10.39
C GLY A 370 22.74 2.28 9.42
N ALA A 371 21.45 2.62 9.41
CA ALA A 371 20.52 2.19 8.36
C ALA A 371 20.63 3.11 7.13
N SER A 372 20.53 2.55 5.92
CA SER A 372 20.39 3.30 4.68
C SER A 372 18.99 3.88 4.57
N ILE A 373 18.88 5.20 4.49
CA ILE A 373 17.59 5.89 4.48
C ILE A 373 17.27 6.36 3.05
N HIS A 374 16.11 5.92 2.56
CA HIS A 374 15.56 6.29 1.25
C HIS A 374 14.20 6.96 1.44
N ASN A 375 13.95 8.05 0.73
CA ASN A 375 12.70 8.79 0.88
C ASN A 375 12.00 8.98 -0.47
N ILE A 376 10.89 8.28 -0.67
CA ILE A 376 10.04 8.40 -1.87
C ILE A 376 8.83 9.25 -1.52
N VAL A 377 8.72 10.41 -2.16
CA VAL A 377 7.73 11.45 -1.88
C VAL A 377 6.81 11.66 -3.08
N GLY A 378 5.51 11.65 -2.85
CA GLY A 378 4.52 12.00 -3.87
C GLY A 378 4.38 13.50 -4.06
N SER A 379 4.19 13.95 -5.30
CA SER A 379 3.85 15.33 -5.63
C SER A 379 3.00 15.39 -6.90
N VAL A 380 1.69 15.52 -6.75
CA VAL A 380 0.78 15.60 -7.91
C VAL A 380 0.70 17.03 -8.47
N PRO A 381 0.50 17.20 -9.78
CA PRO A 381 0.21 18.51 -10.36
C PRO A 381 -1.12 19.10 -9.83
N GLY A 382 -1.17 20.42 -9.73
CA GLY A 382 -2.43 21.16 -9.52
C GLY A 382 -2.75 21.56 -8.07
N GLN A 383 -1.79 21.51 -7.16
CA GLN A 383 -1.90 22.03 -5.79
C GLN A 383 -3.17 21.56 -5.08
N LYS A 384 -3.24 20.25 -4.81
CA LYS A 384 -4.43 19.60 -4.22
C LYS A 384 -4.23 19.17 -2.77
N THR A 385 -3.11 19.53 -2.14
CA THR A 385 -2.77 19.10 -0.79
C THR A 385 -3.05 20.21 0.20
N ILE A 386 -3.76 19.92 1.30
CA ILE A 386 -4.03 20.94 2.34
C ILE A 386 -2.71 21.31 3.02
N VAL A 387 -2.27 22.55 2.85
CA VAL A 387 -1.01 23.08 3.42
C VAL A 387 -1.23 24.03 4.59
N ALA A 388 -2.41 24.66 4.69
CA ALA A 388 -2.77 25.53 5.79
C ALA A 388 -4.30 25.67 5.93
N ILE A 389 -4.73 26.30 7.02
CA ILE A 389 -6.14 26.49 7.38
C ILE A 389 -6.37 27.96 7.72
N ARG A 390 -7.37 28.58 7.12
CA ARG A 390 -7.85 29.92 7.49
C ARG A 390 -8.82 29.81 8.65
N ALA A 391 -8.33 30.08 9.85
CA ALA A 391 -9.12 30.01 11.06
C ALA A 391 -9.88 31.31 11.34
N THR A 392 -11.08 31.13 11.88
CA THR A 392 -11.96 32.18 12.40
C THR A 392 -12.33 31.88 13.86
N ASP A 393 -13.06 32.79 14.51
CA ASP A 393 -13.49 32.66 15.90
C ASP A 393 -14.27 31.35 16.14
N PRO A 394 -13.76 30.42 16.98
CA PRO A 394 -14.40 29.14 17.21
C PRO A 394 -15.52 29.17 18.26
N SER A 395 -15.84 30.34 18.83
CA SER A 395 -16.76 30.47 19.96
C SER A 395 -18.11 29.77 19.81
N GLN A 396 -18.60 29.60 18.57
CA GLN A 396 -19.89 28.95 18.29
C GLN A 396 -19.81 27.43 18.18
N TYR A 397 -18.60 26.88 18.05
CA TYR A 397 -18.38 25.46 17.77
C TYR A 397 -17.76 24.70 18.93
N PHE A 398 -17.45 25.37 20.05
CA PHE A 398 -16.94 24.70 21.24
C PHE A 398 -17.85 23.53 21.69
N PRO A 399 -17.25 22.40 22.11
CA PRO A 399 -15.82 22.18 22.32
C PRO A 399 -14.98 21.87 21.06
N ALA A 400 -15.59 21.69 19.89
CA ALA A 400 -14.86 21.50 18.64
C ALA A 400 -14.18 22.81 18.18
N TRP A 401 -13.16 22.65 17.35
CA TRP A 401 -12.38 23.73 16.76
C TRP A 401 -11.73 24.66 17.78
N GLU A 402 -11.31 24.13 18.93
CA GLU A 402 -10.73 24.88 20.05
C GLU A 402 -9.69 25.92 19.61
N HIS A 403 -8.86 25.57 18.63
CA HIS A 403 -7.77 26.41 18.14
C HIS A 403 -8.12 27.25 16.89
N GLY A 404 -9.36 27.16 16.39
CA GLY A 404 -9.86 27.95 15.28
C GLY A 404 -10.78 27.16 14.33
N TYR A 405 -11.94 27.72 14.02
CA TYR A 405 -12.87 27.14 13.06
C TYR A 405 -12.44 27.49 11.63
N PRO A 406 -12.26 26.51 10.71
CA PRO A 406 -11.95 26.81 9.32
C PRO A 406 -13.08 27.64 8.70
N GLU A 407 -12.74 28.77 8.07
CA GLU A 407 -13.68 29.70 7.48
C GLU A 407 -14.71 28.99 6.58
N ASP A 408 -15.99 29.12 6.90
CA ASP A 408 -17.09 28.52 6.12
C ASP A 408 -16.96 27.00 5.89
N TYR A 409 -16.32 26.24 6.80
CA TYR A 409 -16.10 24.79 6.67
C TYR A 409 -17.36 24.00 6.26
N TYR A 410 -18.51 24.28 6.88
CA TYR A 410 -19.76 23.56 6.56
C TYR A 410 -20.57 24.18 5.41
N SER A 411 -20.04 25.21 4.74
CA SER A 411 -20.72 25.86 3.62
C SER A 411 -20.58 25.03 2.35
N PHE A 412 -21.70 24.76 1.68
CA PHE A 412 -21.71 24.01 0.41
C PHE A 412 -21.02 24.75 -0.74
N PHE A 413 -20.91 26.08 -0.68
CA PHE A 413 -20.40 26.92 -1.77
C PHE A 413 -19.04 27.56 -1.46
N GLY A 414 -18.33 27.08 -0.43
CA GLY A 414 -17.02 27.60 -0.01
C GLY A 414 -15.86 26.70 -0.42
N ASP A 415 -14.64 27.16 -0.15
CA ASP A 415 -13.41 26.36 -0.18
C ASP A 415 -13.08 25.75 1.20
N HIS A 416 -14.04 25.82 2.12
CA HIS A 416 -13.99 25.24 3.47
C HIS A 416 -12.87 25.80 4.36
N GLY A 417 -12.33 26.98 4.03
CA GLY A 417 -11.25 27.58 4.81
C GLY A 417 -9.91 26.85 4.65
N LEU A 418 -9.77 26.05 3.59
CA LEU A 418 -8.58 25.23 3.34
C LEU A 418 -7.68 25.90 2.29
N GLU A 419 -6.39 25.97 2.60
CA GLU A 419 -5.37 26.42 1.66
C GLU A 419 -4.68 25.20 1.05
N TYR A 420 -4.61 25.16 -0.28
CA TYR A 420 -4.01 24.03 -1.00
C TYR A 420 -2.67 24.39 -1.64
N GLY A 421 -1.75 23.43 -1.67
CA GLY A 421 -0.40 23.56 -2.19
C GLY A 421 0.18 22.23 -2.69
N ASP A 422 1.48 22.21 -2.92
CA ASP A 422 2.19 21.05 -3.46
C ASP A 422 2.27 19.90 -2.44
N GLY A 423 2.15 18.66 -2.93
CA GLY A 423 2.21 17.44 -2.14
C GLY A 423 1.46 16.30 -2.83
N ASP A 424 1.15 15.25 -2.09
CA ASP A 424 0.58 13.99 -2.62
C ASP A 424 -0.94 13.86 -2.43
N GLU A 425 -1.67 14.98 -2.33
CA GLU A 425 -3.11 15.07 -1.99
C GLU A 425 -3.42 14.83 -0.50
N THR A 426 -2.43 14.44 0.33
CA THR A 426 -2.59 14.27 1.79
C THR A 426 -1.50 14.98 2.59
N VAL A 427 -0.24 14.71 2.28
CA VAL A 427 0.95 15.22 2.96
C VAL A 427 1.58 16.34 2.15
N PRO A 428 1.74 17.55 2.73
CA PRO A 428 2.45 18.64 2.07
C PRO A 428 3.86 18.24 1.66
N LEU A 429 4.30 18.67 0.47
CA LEU A 429 5.64 18.36 -0.04
C LEU A 429 6.73 18.76 0.97
N ALA A 430 6.62 19.96 1.56
CA ALA A 430 7.58 20.44 2.55
C ALA A 430 7.64 19.59 3.83
N SER A 431 6.56 18.89 4.19
CA SER A 431 6.56 17.94 5.31
C SER A 431 7.23 16.62 4.92
N ALA A 432 6.91 16.10 3.74
CA ALA A 432 7.45 14.84 3.25
C ALA A 432 8.95 14.91 2.88
N THR A 433 9.45 16.07 2.45
CA THR A 433 10.87 16.25 2.08
C THR A 433 11.76 16.70 3.24
N PHE A 434 11.28 16.71 4.49
CA PHE A 434 12.12 17.08 5.65
C PHE A 434 13.33 16.14 5.82
N ILE A 435 13.17 14.87 5.43
CA ILE A 435 14.28 13.93 5.30
C ILE A 435 14.75 13.95 3.84
N GLU A 436 15.98 14.41 3.61
CA GLU A 436 16.54 14.58 2.26
C GLU A 436 17.41 13.40 1.79
N SER A 437 17.60 12.37 2.64
CA SER A 437 18.39 11.18 2.32
C SER A 437 17.77 10.38 1.16
N ASP A 438 18.58 10.15 0.12
CA ASP A 438 18.21 9.47 -1.13
C ASP A 438 16.77 9.78 -1.59
N LEU A 439 16.49 11.07 -1.73
CA LEU A 439 15.16 11.61 -2.00
C LEU A 439 14.76 11.41 -3.48
N LEU A 440 13.64 10.72 -3.68
CA LEU A 440 12.93 10.61 -4.95
C LEU A 440 11.57 11.30 -4.86
N ILE A 441 11.31 12.28 -5.73
CA ILE A 441 9.98 12.90 -5.85
C ILE A 441 9.28 12.31 -7.08
N ALA A 442 8.14 11.65 -6.86
CA ALA A 442 7.36 10.98 -7.89
C ALA A 442 6.00 11.67 -8.09
N PRO A 443 5.45 11.72 -9.32
CA PRO A 443 4.20 12.41 -9.62
C PRO A 443 2.95 11.60 -9.24
N ASN A 444 2.95 11.01 -8.05
CA ASN A 444 1.94 10.06 -7.57
C ASN A 444 1.17 10.64 -6.37
N SER A 445 -0.08 10.19 -6.21
CA SER A 445 -0.90 10.51 -5.05
C SER A 445 -0.53 9.62 -3.86
N HIS A 446 -0.90 10.04 -2.66
CA HIS A 446 -0.51 9.41 -1.40
C HIS A 446 -0.78 7.89 -1.40
N ASN A 447 -2.02 7.49 -1.67
CA ASN A 447 -2.43 6.08 -1.62
C ASN A 447 -1.90 5.25 -2.80
N THR A 448 -1.40 5.87 -3.86
CA THR A 448 -0.86 5.13 -5.02
C THR A 448 0.64 4.92 -4.93
N LEU A 449 1.33 5.56 -3.99
CA LEU A 449 2.78 5.45 -3.84
C LEU A 449 3.28 4.00 -3.74
N PRO A 450 2.71 3.10 -2.90
CA PRO A 450 3.19 1.72 -2.81
C PRO A 450 3.17 0.98 -4.15
N THR A 451 2.07 1.05 -4.89
CA THR A 451 1.92 0.41 -6.21
C THR A 451 2.76 1.12 -7.27
N GLU A 452 2.70 2.43 -7.35
CA GLU A 452 3.33 3.19 -8.43
C GLU A 452 4.86 3.18 -8.37
N THR A 453 5.42 2.97 -7.18
CA THR A 453 6.87 2.98 -6.94
C THR A 453 7.44 1.59 -6.61
N GLU A 454 6.66 0.53 -6.71
CA GLU A 454 7.06 -0.86 -6.41
C GLU A 454 8.35 -1.33 -7.12
N GLY A 455 8.56 -0.92 -8.37
CA GLY A 455 9.76 -1.27 -9.13
C GLY A 455 11.00 -0.56 -8.58
N GLU A 456 10.84 0.65 -8.07
CA GLU A 456 11.90 1.41 -7.42
C GLU A 456 12.17 0.87 -6.01
N ILE A 457 11.13 0.52 -5.26
CA ILE A 457 11.26 -0.14 -3.96
C ILE A 457 12.07 -1.42 -4.13
N TYR A 458 11.72 -2.29 -5.09
CA TYR A 458 12.49 -3.49 -5.38
C TYR A 458 13.95 -3.19 -5.79
N ARG A 459 14.16 -2.12 -6.57
CA ARG A 459 15.50 -1.68 -6.98
C ARG A 459 16.35 -1.25 -5.80
N ILE A 460 15.78 -0.51 -4.85
CA ILE A 460 16.47 -0.09 -3.63
C ILE A 460 16.82 -1.33 -2.80
N LEU A 461 15.82 -2.16 -2.49
CA LEU A 461 15.99 -3.34 -1.65
C LEU A 461 17.07 -4.31 -2.18
N THR A 462 17.14 -4.52 -3.50
CA THR A 462 17.94 -5.61 -4.09
C THR A 462 19.11 -5.16 -4.96
N GLY A 463 19.17 -3.88 -5.35
CA GLY A 463 20.06 -3.38 -6.40
C GLY A 463 19.72 -3.86 -7.82
N LYS A 464 18.62 -4.59 -8.00
CA LYS A 464 18.20 -5.23 -9.28
C LYS A 464 16.96 -4.53 -9.85
N VAL A 465 16.80 -4.56 -11.17
CA VAL A 465 15.54 -4.13 -11.81
C VAL A 465 14.53 -5.27 -11.70
N ALA A 466 13.29 -4.96 -11.29
CA ALA A 466 12.22 -5.94 -11.24
C ALA A 466 11.95 -6.50 -12.65
N GLY A 467 11.90 -7.83 -12.77
CA GLY A 467 11.59 -8.52 -14.00
C GLY A 467 10.10 -8.47 -14.35
N THR A 468 9.22 -8.43 -13.35
CA THR A 468 7.76 -8.28 -13.52
C THR A 468 7.21 -7.26 -12.53
N LEU A 469 6.27 -6.42 -12.94
CA LEU A 469 5.53 -5.49 -12.08
C LEU A 469 4.06 -5.88 -12.11
N ARG A 470 3.40 -5.94 -10.95
CA ARG A 470 1.97 -6.27 -10.83
C ARG A 470 1.16 -5.00 -10.73
N ARG A 471 0.08 -4.95 -11.53
CA ARG A 471 -0.88 -3.83 -11.61
C ARG A 471 -2.30 -4.38 -11.72
N ASP A 472 -2.56 -5.38 -10.91
CA ASP A 472 -3.80 -6.16 -11.00
C ASP A 472 -4.86 -5.63 -10.04
N PHE A 473 -4.44 -4.92 -9.01
CA PHE A 473 -5.31 -4.24 -8.07
C PHE A 473 -5.38 -2.77 -8.44
N ASP A 474 -6.52 -2.36 -9.02
CA ASP A 474 -6.79 -0.94 -9.23
C ASP A 474 -6.96 -0.29 -7.85
N SER A 475 -5.85 0.22 -7.30
CA SER A 475 -5.76 0.83 -5.96
C SER A 475 -6.67 2.05 -5.79
N VAL A 476 -7.28 2.53 -6.88
CA VAL A 476 -8.29 3.58 -6.86
C VAL A 476 -9.67 2.92 -6.75
N ALA A 477 -10.04 2.58 -5.51
CA ALA A 477 -11.42 2.28 -5.17
C ALA A 477 -12.36 3.38 -5.70
N GLU A 478 -13.14 3.09 -6.75
CA GLU A 478 -14.11 4.07 -7.27
C GLU A 478 -15.41 4.05 -6.46
N LYS A 479 -15.76 2.88 -5.94
CA LYS A 479 -17.03 2.58 -5.27
C LYS A 479 -16.84 1.56 -4.16
N LEU A 480 -17.55 1.73 -3.06
CA LEU A 480 -17.53 0.80 -1.93
C LEU A 480 -18.92 0.71 -1.29
N LEU A 481 -19.38 -0.49 -1.00
CA LEU A 481 -20.55 -0.73 -0.17
C LEU A 481 -20.11 -1.20 1.21
N HIS A 482 -20.36 -0.38 2.23
CA HIS A 482 -20.07 -0.68 3.62
C HIS A 482 -21.38 -1.05 4.35
N ILE A 483 -21.42 -2.19 5.03
CA ILE A 483 -22.59 -2.74 5.72
C ILE A 483 -22.20 -3.02 7.17
N LYS A 484 -22.75 -2.24 8.10
CA LYS A 484 -22.49 -2.29 9.53
C LYS A 484 -23.65 -2.97 10.26
N ILE A 485 -23.34 -3.73 11.31
CA ILE A 485 -24.35 -4.29 12.21
C ILE A 485 -24.06 -3.84 13.64
N PHE A 486 -25.07 -3.30 14.31
CA PHE A 486 -25.00 -3.01 15.74
C PHE A 486 -25.68 -4.14 16.50
N SER A 487 -24.93 -4.71 17.44
CA SER A 487 -25.32 -5.85 18.26
C SER A 487 -26.73 -5.72 18.91
N PRO A 488 -27.43 -6.85 19.19
CA PRO A 488 -26.88 -8.21 19.26
C PRO A 488 -27.39 -9.13 18.14
N ALA A 489 -26.86 -8.96 16.93
CA ALA A 489 -27.10 -9.83 15.78
C ALA A 489 -25.83 -9.96 14.93
N ASP A 490 -25.67 -11.09 14.24
CA ASP A 490 -24.63 -11.30 13.22
C ASP A 490 -25.20 -11.07 11.81
N LEU A 491 -24.32 -10.86 10.83
CA LEU A 491 -24.68 -10.49 9.46
C LEU A 491 -24.25 -11.54 8.40
N LEU A 492 -25.10 -11.73 7.38
CA LEU A 492 -24.79 -12.48 6.16
C LEU A 492 -25.35 -11.73 4.95
N VAL A 493 -24.50 -11.39 4.00
CA VAL A 493 -24.88 -10.71 2.77
C VAL A 493 -24.81 -11.67 1.60
N VAL A 494 -25.81 -11.59 0.72
CA VAL A 494 -25.83 -12.29 -0.57
C VAL A 494 -25.89 -11.24 -1.67
N ASP A 495 -24.92 -11.27 -2.58
CA ASP A 495 -24.84 -10.35 -3.71
C ASP A 495 -25.87 -10.69 -4.81
N PRO A 496 -25.99 -9.85 -5.86
CA PRO A 496 -26.89 -10.10 -6.99
C PRO A 496 -26.62 -11.41 -7.75
N ASP A 497 -25.36 -11.90 -7.75
CA ASP A 497 -24.95 -13.15 -8.39
C ASP A 497 -25.19 -14.38 -7.50
N GLY A 498 -25.59 -14.19 -6.24
CA GLY A 498 -25.87 -15.23 -5.28
C GLY A 498 -24.67 -15.70 -4.45
N LYS A 499 -23.53 -15.02 -4.56
CA LYS A 499 -22.34 -15.22 -3.72
C LYS A 499 -22.56 -14.62 -2.34
N LYS A 500 -21.92 -15.20 -1.33
CA LYS A 500 -22.18 -14.86 0.07
C LYS A 500 -20.95 -14.33 0.80
N ILE A 501 -21.17 -13.46 1.77
CA ILE A 501 -20.16 -13.04 2.74
C ILE A 501 -20.79 -12.83 4.12
N GLY A 502 -20.09 -13.23 5.19
CA GLY A 502 -20.55 -13.09 6.57
C GLY A 502 -20.77 -14.45 7.27
N LYS A 503 -21.63 -14.48 8.29
CA LYS A 503 -21.92 -15.69 9.07
C LYS A 503 -23.14 -16.45 8.56
N ASP A 504 -22.92 -17.65 8.03
CA ASP A 504 -24.01 -18.52 7.59
C ASP A 504 -24.93 -18.98 8.74
N LEU A 505 -26.09 -19.53 8.40
CA LEU A 505 -27.08 -19.97 9.39
C LEU A 505 -26.63 -21.18 10.23
N ASN A 506 -25.53 -21.84 9.86
CA ASN A 506 -24.91 -22.91 10.64
C ASN A 506 -23.82 -22.38 11.60
N GLY A 507 -23.56 -21.06 11.57
CA GLY A 507 -22.52 -20.42 12.36
C GLY A 507 -21.12 -20.54 11.75
N GLN A 508 -21.01 -20.84 10.46
CA GLN A 508 -19.75 -20.83 9.70
C GLN A 508 -19.59 -19.53 8.97
N GLU A 509 -18.36 -19.03 8.93
CA GLU A 509 -18.04 -17.89 8.07
C GLU A 509 -17.99 -18.32 6.60
N VAL A 510 -18.47 -17.46 5.72
CA VAL A 510 -18.36 -17.57 4.26
C VAL A 510 -17.81 -16.27 3.69
N ASN A 511 -16.95 -16.38 2.68
CA ASN A 511 -16.48 -15.24 1.89
C ASN A 511 -16.28 -15.67 0.43
N GLU A 512 -17.30 -15.45 -0.40
CA GLU A 512 -17.36 -15.85 -1.80
C GLU A 512 -17.39 -14.64 -2.76
N ILE A 513 -17.59 -13.43 -2.22
CA ILE A 513 -17.67 -12.19 -3.01
C ILE A 513 -16.25 -11.69 -3.26
N LEU A 514 -15.96 -11.34 -4.52
CA LEU A 514 -14.64 -10.83 -4.92
C LEU A 514 -14.41 -9.44 -4.30
N ASN A 515 -13.21 -9.19 -3.79
CA ASN A 515 -12.80 -7.92 -3.17
C ASN A 515 -13.76 -7.47 -2.06
N ALA A 516 -14.25 -8.45 -1.30
CA ALA A 516 -15.10 -8.21 -0.14
C ALA A 516 -14.39 -8.68 1.13
N PHE A 517 -14.55 -7.87 2.17
CA PHE A 517 -13.98 -8.09 3.48
C PHE A 517 -15.09 -8.17 4.52
N TYR A 518 -14.92 -9.09 5.47
CA TYR A 518 -15.76 -9.24 6.64
C TYR A 518 -14.84 -9.27 7.86
N THR A 519 -15.13 -8.44 8.86
CA THR A 519 -14.36 -8.39 10.11
C THR A 519 -14.48 -9.68 10.92
N GLY A 520 -15.52 -10.48 10.68
CA GLY A 520 -15.85 -11.65 11.49
C GLY A 520 -16.88 -11.35 12.57
N PHE A 521 -17.54 -12.39 13.08
CA PHE A 521 -18.54 -12.30 14.16
C PHE A 521 -17.93 -12.47 15.56
N GLY A 522 -16.60 -12.52 15.65
CA GLY A 522 -15.85 -12.58 16.91
C GLY A 522 -15.22 -11.24 17.32
N THR A 523 -15.40 -10.20 16.52
CA THR A 523 -14.85 -8.86 16.77
C THR A 523 -15.83 -8.01 17.58
N ASP A 524 -15.31 -6.96 18.22
CA ASP A 524 -16.14 -5.99 18.94
C ASP A 524 -17.06 -5.21 17.99
N THR A 525 -16.54 -4.91 16.79
CA THR A 525 -17.21 -4.18 15.71
C THR A 525 -17.37 -5.12 14.51
N GLU A 526 -18.59 -5.38 14.09
CA GLU A 526 -18.89 -6.30 12.97
C GLU A 526 -19.36 -5.52 11.73
N PHE A 527 -18.61 -5.63 10.63
CA PHE A 527 -19.02 -5.03 9.36
C PHE A 527 -18.51 -5.80 8.14
N ILE A 528 -19.13 -5.50 6.99
CA ILE A 528 -18.76 -6.00 5.66
C ILE A 528 -18.46 -4.82 4.75
N ALA A 529 -17.33 -4.86 4.05
CA ALA A 529 -16.99 -3.93 2.99
C ALA A 529 -16.90 -4.68 1.66
N ILE A 530 -17.59 -4.19 0.62
CA ILE A 530 -17.55 -4.75 -0.73
C ILE A 530 -17.00 -3.68 -1.65
N LEU A 531 -15.80 -3.89 -2.17
CA LEU A 531 -15.17 -2.98 -3.12
C LEU A 531 -15.75 -3.20 -4.52
N ASN A 532 -16.08 -2.11 -5.21
CA ASN A 532 -16.71 -2.12 -6.54
C ASN A 532 -17.95 -3.05 -6.59
N PRO A 533 -18.95 -2.82 -5.72
CA PRO A 533 -20.12 -3.68 -5.61
C PRO A 533 -20.90 -3.73 -6.94
N LEU A 534 -21.44 -4.90 -7.26
CA LEU A 534 -22.35 -5.07 -8.40
C LEU A 534 -23.62 -4.26 -8.21
N ASP A 535 -24.15 -3.71 -9.29
CA ASP A 535 -25.52 -3.19 -9.32
C ASP A 535 -26.53 -4.34 -9.17
N GLY A 536 -27.61 -4.08 -8.45
CA GLY A 536 -28.74 -4.98 -8.26
C GLY A 536 -29.08 -5.19 -6.79
N LYS A 537 -29.82 -6.28 -6.57
CA LYS A 537 -30.46 -6.55 -5.29
C LYS A 537 -29.59 -7.42 -4.39
N TYR A 538 -29.10 -6.84 -3.30
CA TYR A 538 -28.47 -7.55 -2.20
C TYR A 538 -29.51 -8.04 -1.20
N LYS A 539 -29.23 -9.20 -0.58
CA LYS A 539 -30.03 -9.73 0.53
C LYS A 539 -29.15 -9.76 1.76
N ILE A 540 -29.57 -9.06 2.81
CA ILE A 540 -28.89 -8.99 4.09
C ILE A 540 -29.69 -9.81 5.08
N TYR A 541 -29.14 -10.93 5.52
CA TYR A 541 -29.68 -11.75 6.58
C TYR A 541 -29.03 -11.34 7.91
N THR A 542 -29.85 -11.21 8.94
CA THR A 542 -29.37 -11.00 10.30
C THR A 542 -29.82 -12.15 11.18
N GLN A 543 -28.98 -12.58 12.11
CA GLN A 543 -29.32 -13.61 13.10
C GLN A 543 -29.04 -13.09 14.51
N GLY A 544 -30.07 -13.03 15.36
CA GLY A 544 -29.88 -12.56 16.73
C GLY A 544 -28.94 -13.45 17.54
N THR A 545 -27.94 -12.85 18.19
CA THR A 545 -27.04 -13.49 19.16
C THR A 545 -27.51 -13.25 20.59
N GLY A 546 -28.21 -12.14 20.81
CA GLY A 546 -28.79 -11.72 22.08
C GLY A 546 -30.23 -11.24 21.94
N SER A 547 -30.79 -10.68 23.00
CA SER A 547 -32.14 -10.09 22.99
C SER A 547 -32.06 -8.59 23.18
N GLY A 548 -32.66 -7.81 22.29
CA GLY A 548 -32.61 -6.35 22.36
C GLY A 548 -32.86 -5.68 21.01
N PRO A 549 -32.79 -4.35 20.96
CA PRO A 549 -32.72 -3.62 19.70
C PRO A 549 -31.41 -3.95 18.98
N TYR A 550 -31.44 -3.90 17.65
CA TYR A 550 -30.27 -4.00 16.78
C TYR A 550 -30.49 -3.08 15.57
N SER A 551 -29.41 -2.64 14.92
CA SER A 551 -29.50 -1.88 13.67
C SER A 551 -28.58 -2.42 12.60
N VAL A 552 -29.03 -2.34 11.35
CA VAL A 552 -28.19 -2.51 10.16
C VAL A 552 -28.09 -1.16 9.49
N GLU A 553 -26.87 -0.75 9.19
CA GLU A 553 -26.62 0.48 8.44
C GLU A 553 -25.78 0.17 7.21
N THR A 554 -26.13 0.79 6.10
CA THR A 554 -25.43 0.61 4.84
C THR A 554 -25.04 1.96 4.29
N SER A 555 -23.79 2.10 3.87
CA SER A 555 -23.25 3.28 3.19
C SER A 555 -22.72 2.85 1.83
N PHE A 556 -23.29 3.38 0.76
CA PHE A 556 -22.66 3.33 -0.56
C PHE A 556 -21.81 4.57 -0.73
N ILE A 557 -20.52 4.36 -0.95
CA ILE A 557 -19.49 5.38 -1.02
C ILE A 557 -18.92 5.41 -2.43
N SER A 558 -18.83 6.59 -3.02
CA SER A 558 -18.12 6.84 -4.28
C SER A 558 -17.24 8.07 -4.16
N ASN A 559 -16.45 8.34 -5.20
CA ASN A 559 -15.65 9.57 -5.30
C ASN A 559 -16.49 10.87 -5.44
N ALA A 560 -17.82 10.76 -5.54
CA ALA A 560 -18.72 11.90 -5.74
C ALA A 560 -19.74 12.05 -4.60
N THR A 561 -20.30 10.94 -4.12
CA THR A 561 -21.41 10.92 -3.16
C THR A 561 -21.28 9.77 -2.19
N THR A 562 -21.80 9.99 -0.98
CA THR A 562 -22.15 8.93 -0.03
C THR A 562 -23.66 8.90 0.09
N THR A 563 -24.25 7.71 -0.03
CA THR A 563 -25.69 7.49 0.20
C THR A 563 -25.87 6.42 1.25
N ASP A 564 -26.78 6.66 2.20
CA ASP A 564 -26.97 5.80 3.37
C ASP A 564 -28.39 5.25 3.44
N ALA A 565 -28.52 4.06 4.03
CA ALA A 565 -29.79 3.49 4.45
C ALA A 565 -29.62 2.79 5.80
N SER A 566 -30.66 2.80 6.63
CA SER A 566 -30.61 2.17 7.94
C SER A 566 -31.90 1.47 8.29
N PHE A 567 -31.78 0.45 9.13
CA PHE A 567 -32.90 -0.28 9.70
C PHE A 567 -32.64 -0.51 11.18
N THR A 568 -33.68 -0.34 12.00
CA THR A 568 -33.67 -0.70 13.41
C THR A 568 -34.74 -1.73 13.69
N GLY A 569 -34.33 -2.84 14.27
CA GLY A 569 -35.19 -3.96 14.63
C GLY A 569 -35.09 -4.34 16.10
N ASN A 570 -35.88 -5.33 16.52
CA ASN A 570 -35.65 -6.06 17.76
C ASN A 570 -35.34 -7.51 17.41
N THR A 571 -34.40 -8.12 18.11
CA THR A 571 -34.01 -9.51 17.88
C THR A 571 -33.99 -10.33 19.19
N ALA A 572 -33.84 -11.64 19.03
CA ALA A 572 -33.63 -12.61 20.08
C ALA A 572 -32.67 -13.70 19.58
N PRO A 573 -32.05 -14.50 20.46
CA PRO A 573 -31.14 -15.56 20.04
C PRO A 573 -31.78 -16.48 18.99
N GLY A 574 -31.19 -16.57 17.80
CA GLY A 574 -31.63 -17.39 16.67
C GLY A 574 -32.85 -16.88 15.89
N ILE A 575 -33.37 -15.68 16.18
CA ILE A 575 -34.33 -15.00 15.28
C ILE A 575 -33.59 -14.53 14.05
N THR A 576 -34.17 -14.72 12.87
CA THR A 576 -33.56 -14.31 11.60
C THR A 576 -34.44 -13.33 10.85
N SER A 577 -33.86 -12.21 10.41
CA SER A 577 -34.53 -11.25 9.53
C SER A 577 -33.83 -11.19 8.19
N GLN A 578 -34.59 -10.98 7.11
CA GLN A 578 -34.04 -10.66 5.80
C GLN A 578 -34.37 -9.21 5.47
N LEU A 579 -33.36 -8.43 5.13
CA LEU A 579 -33.45 -7.10 4.57
C LEU A 579 -33.04 -7.19 3.09
N ASN A 580 -33.70 -6.44 2.23
CA ASN A 580 -33.19 -6.24 0.88
C ASN A 580 -32.48 -4.90 0.83
N LEU A 581 -31.46 -4.78 0.00
CA LEU A 581 -30.83 -3.52 -0.36
C LEU A 581 -30.75 -3.47 -1.90
N GLU A 582 -31.24 -2.40 -2.50
CA GLU A 582 -31.14 -2.18 -3.95
C GLU A 582 -30.00 -1.18 -4.21
N VAL A 583 -28.99 -1.61 -4.95
CA VAL A 583 -27.90 -0.78 -5.43
C VAL A 583 -28.14 -0.53 -6.92
N SER A 584 -28.22 0.73 -7.35
CA SER A 584 -28.40 1.05 -8.78
C SER A 584 -27.62 2.29 -9.16
N ASP A 585 -26.93 2.24 -10.31
CA ASP A 585 -26.16 3.37 -10.85
C ASP A 585 -25.11 3.92 -9.87
N GLY A 586 -24.63 3.08 -8.95
CA GLY A 586 -23.70 3.49 -7.91
C GLY A 586 -24.29 4.39 -6.82
N GLU A 587 -25.57 4.19 -6.47
CA GLU A 587 -26.19 4.79 -5.29
C GLU A 587 -27.12 3.77 -4.60
N ILE A 588 -27.42 4.00 -3.33
CA ILE A 588 -28.50 3.33 -2.61
C ILE A 588 -29.59 4.33 -2.24
N SER A 589 -30.86 3.93 -2.38
CA SER A 589 -31.97 4.74 -1.90
C SER A 589 -32.06 4.64 -0.36
N PRO A 590 -32.32 5.72 0.37
CA PRO A 590 -32.59 5.65 1.82
C PRO A 590 -33.77 4.73 2.17
N GLU A 591 -34.70 4.53 1.24
CA GLU A 591 -35.84 3.61 1.39
C GLU A 591 -35.49 2.16 1.01
N SER A 592 -34.27 1.90 0.51
CA SER A 592 -33.93 0.60 -0.10
C SER A 592 -33.77 -0.54 0.90
N LEU A 593 -33.70 -0.26 2.20
CA LEU A 593 -33.47 -1.26 3.24
C LEU A 593 -34.78 -1.84 3.83
N ASP A 594 -35.51 -2.57 2.99
CA ASP A 594 -36.83 -3.10 3.35
C ASP A 594 -36.76 -4.47 4.05
N VAL A 595 -37.45 -4.59 5.19
CA VAL A 595 -37.65 -5.88 5.86
C VAL A 595 -38.54 -6.78 5.02
N VAL A 596 -38.09 -8.01 4.77
CA VAL A 596 -38.88 -9.04 4.10
C VAL A 596 -39.63 -9.87 5.14
N VAL A 597 -40.80 -9.40 5.56
CA VAL A 597 -41.70 -10.20 6.40
C VAL A 597 -42.57 -11.11 5.55
N THR A 598 -42.72 -12.37 5.94
CA THR A 598 -43.61 -13.36 5.32
C THR A 598 -44.42 -14.08 6.39
N TYR A 599 -45.52 -14.75 6.00
CA TYR A 599 -46.25 -15.60 6.95
C TYR A 599 -45.37 -16.71 7.54
N GLU A 600 -44.40 -17.20 6.76
CA GLU A 600 -43.42 -18.19 7.13
C GLU A 600 -42.43 -17.64 8.17
N SER A 601 -41.85 -16.47 7.93
CA SER A 601 -40.93 -15.83 8.89
C SER A 601 -41.64 -15.49 10.20
N THR A 602 -42.83 -14.89 10.14
CA THR A 602 -43.62 -14.59 11.35
C THR A 602 -44.03 -15.84 12.13
N LEU A 603 -44.25 -16.96 11.42
CA LEU A 603 -44.52 -18.24 12.08
C LEU A 603 -43.27 -18.78 12.77
N ALA A 604 -42.11 -18.70 12.12
CA ALA A 604 -40.83 -19.09 12.69
C ALA A 604 -40.51 -18.26 13.95
N ASP A 605 -40.72 -16.94 13.90
CA ASP A 605 -40.54 -16.05 15.05
C ASP A 605 -41.50 -16.38 16.18
N LEU A 606 -42.79 -16.62 15.86
CA LEU A 606 -43.77 -17.05 16.86
C LEU A 606 -43.37 -18.38 17.52
N GLU A 607 -42.84 -19.33 16.74
CA GLU A 607 -42.33 -20.61 17.26
C GLU A 607 -41.08 -20.40 18.13
N ARG A 608 -40.18 -19.52 17.72
CA ARG A 608 -38.95 -19.22 18.44
C ARG A 608 -39.24 -18.54 19.77
N ILE A 609 -40.08 -17.51 19.81
CA ILE A 609 -40.44 -16.85 21.08
C ILE A 609 -41.21 -17.81 22.02
N TYR A 610 -41.93 -18.80 21.48
CA TYR A 610 -42.55 -19.85 22.30
C TYR A 610 -41.49 -20.80 22.89
N GLN A 611 -40.49 -21.22 22.12
CA GLN A 611 -39.36 -22.01 22.62
C GLN A 611 -38.58 -21.27 23.72
N LEU A 612 -38.41 -19.96 23.57
CA LEU A 612 -37.80 -19.06 24.56
C LEU A 612 -38.70 -18.81 25.79
N LYS A 613 -39.92 -19.35 25.82
CA LYS A 613 -40.94 -19.16 26.87
C LYS A 613 -41.37 -17.71 27.06
N TRP A 614 -41.28 -16.90 26.02
CA TRP A 614 -41.68 -15.50 26.02
C TRP A 614 -43.18 -15.31 25.83
N VAL A 615 -43.86 -16.34 25.35
CA VAL A 615 -45.31 -16.37 25.18
C VAL A 615 -45.90 -17.62 25.83
N ASN A 616 -47.04 -17.46 26.51
CA ASN A 616 -47.77 -18.58 27.08
C ASN A 616 -48.31 -19.52 26.00
N VAL A 617 -48.32 -20.84 26.27
CA VAL A 617 -48.80 -21.88 25.35
C VAL A 617 -50.21 -21.63 24.79
N GLY A 618 -51.12 -21.07 25.57
CA GLY A 618 -52.48 -20.74 25.13
C GLY A 618 -52.50 -19.61 24.11
N ILE A 619 -51.71 -18.55 24.36
CA ILE A 619 -51.57 -17.42 23.45
C ILE A 619 -50.84 -17.86 22.18
N TYR A 620 -49.74 -18.61 22.31
CA TYR A 620 -49.03 -19.20 21.17
C TYR A 620 -49.97 -19.98 20.23
N LYS A 621 -50.76 -20.91 20.77
CA LYS A 621 -51.71 -21.71 19.97
C LYS A 621 -52.75 -20.82 19.27
N SER A 622 -53.24 -19.79 19.95
CA SER A 622 -54.20 -18.82 19.40
C SER A 622 -53.61 -18.02 18.23
N LEU A 623 -52.43 -17.43 18.45
CA LEU A 623 -51.72 -16.61 17.46
C LEU A 623 -51.35 -17.46 16.24
N LYS A 624 -50.82 -18.67 16.45
CA LYS A 624 -50.46 -19.60 15.37
C LYS A 624 -51.67 -19.97 14.51
N ALA A 625 -52.81 -20.25 15.14
CA ALA A 625 -54.04 -20.56 14.42
C ALA A 625 -54.57 -19.35 13.62
N GLN A 626 -54.46 -18.13 14.15
CA GLN A 626 -54.86 -16.91 13.44
C GLN A 626 -53.97 -16.65 12.24
N LEU A 627 -52.65 -16.71 12.41
CA LEU A 627 -51.67 -16.50 11.35
C LEU A 627 -51.84 -17.51 10.20
N GLN A 628 -52.02 -18.80 10.54
CA GLN A 628 -52.28 -19.85 9.55
C GLN A 628 -53.62 -19.68 8.81
N ARG A 629 -54.64 -19.12 9.47
CA ARG A 629 -55.92 -18.78 8.82
C ARG A 629 -55.77 -17.58 7.90
N ALA A 630 -55.08 -16.52 8.35
CA ALA A 630 -54.83 -15.32 7.56
C ALA A 630 -54.09 -15.65 6.26
N LYS A 631 -53.05 -16.51 6.33
CA LYS A 631 -52.29 -17.00 5.16
C LYS A 631 -53.17 -17.61 4.06
N LYS A 632 -54.27 -18.28 4.42
CA LYS A 632 -55.17 -18.98 3.49
C LYS A 632 -56.41 -18.16 3.12
N ALA A 633 -56.60 -17.00 3.74
CA ALA A 633 -57.80 -16.20 3.58
C ALA A 633 -57.66 -15.20 2.41
N PRO A 634 -58.80 -14.76 1.81
CA PRO A 634 -58.78 -13.63 0.88
C PRO A 634 -58.26 -12.35 1.55
N ALA A 635 -57.64 -11.45 0.79
CA ALA A 635 -56.93 -10.25 1.28
C ALA A 635 -57.68 -9.46 2.37
N MET A 636 -58.95 -9.09 2.13
CA MET A 636 -59.75 -8.33 3.11
C MET A 636 -59.97 -9.10 4.42
N VAL A 637 -60.15 -10.43 4.36
CA VAL A 637 -60.32 -11.28 5.54
C VAL A 637 -58.99 -11.48 6.27
N ALA A 638 -57.90 -11.65 5.52
CA ALA A 638 -56.55 -11.74 6.08
C ALA A 638 -56.19 -10.47 6.86
N LYS A 639 -56.43 -9.27 6.29
CA LYS A 639 -56.20 -7.98 6.96
C LYS A 639 -56.96 -7.89 8.29
N VAL A 640 -58.23 -8.29 8.34
CA VAL A 640 -59.04 -8.28 9.57
C VAL A 640 -58.51 -9.28 10.62
N LEU A 641 -58.08 -10.48 10.19
CA LEU A 641 -57.50 -11.47 11.08
C LEU A 641 -56.17 -10.97 11.68
N LEU A 642 -55.31 -10.35 10.89
CA LEU A 642 -54.04 -9.76 11.35
C LEU A 642 -54.28 -8.58 12.31
N GLN A 643 -55.23 -7.69 12.02
CA GLN A 643 -55.62 -6.61 12.94
C GLN A 643 -56.18 -7.17 14.27
N THR A 644 -56.88 -8.30 14.23
CA THR A 644 -57.36 -8.99 15.44
C THR A 644 -56.20 -9.59 16.22
N MET A 645 -55.22 -10.17 15.51
CA MET A 645 -53.99 -10.69 16.10
C MET A 645 -53.22 -9.56 16.80
N LEU A 646 -53.06 -8.40 16.16
CA LEU A 646 -52.40 -7.22 16.74
C LEU A 646 -53.10 -6.75 18.03
N LYS A 647 -54.44 -6.70 18.04
CA LYS A 647 -55.22 -6.41 19.25
C LYS A 647 -54.97 -7.43 20.36
N GLN A 648 -54.85 -8.71 20.02
CA GLN A 648 -54.51 -9.76 20.98
C GLN A 648 -53.11 -9.57 21.54
N LEU A 649 -52.10 -9.29 20.70
CA LEU A 649 -50.73 -9.00 21.14
C LEU A 649 -50.73 -7.86 22.17
N ASN A 650 -51.40 -6.75 21.85
CA ASN A 650 -51.53 -5.59 22.75
C ASN A 650 -52.18 -5.93 24.10
N ALA A 651 -53.21 -6.79 24.12
CA ALA A 651 -53.93 -7.15 25.35
C ALA A 651 -53.08 -7.98 26.34
N TYR A 652 -52.13 -8.76 25.82
CA TYR A 652 -51.31 -9.69 26.59
C TYR A 652 -49.86 -9.24 26.81
N ARG A 653 -49.43 -8.13 26.20
CA ARG A 653 -48.14 -7.46 26.41
C ARG A 653 -47.87 -7.27 27.91
N GLY A 654 -46.67 -7.65 28.35
CA GLY A 654 -46.22 -7.56 29.74
C GLY A 654 -46.91 -8.54 30.70
N LYS A 655 -47.78 -9.43 30.21
CA LYS A 655 -48.50 -10.43 31.03
C LYS A 655 -48.16 -11.85 30.60
N LEU A 656 -48.80 -12.31 29.53
CA LEU A 656 -48.64 -13.65 28.96
C LEU A 656 -47.79 -13.65 27.69
N LEU A 657 -47.33 -12.47 27.29
CA LEU A 657 -46.38 -12.19 26.24
C LEU A 657 -45.41 -11.15 26.80
N ASN A 658 -44.12 -11.46 26.88
CA ASN A 658 -43.14 -10.49 27.36
C ASN A 658 -42.94 -9.36 26.33
N GLU A 659 -42.19 -8.34 26.74
CA GLU A 659 -41.97 -7.16 25.91
C GLU A 659 -41.23 -7.48 24.60
N GLN A 660 -40.17 -8.29 24.65
CA GLN A 660 -39.38 -8.62 23.45
C GLN A 660 -40.19 -9.40 22.42
N GLY A 661 -40.90 -10.45 22.83
CA GLY A 661 -41.75 -11.23 21.93
C GLY A 661 -42.94 -10.43 21.40
N TYR A 662 -43.41 -9.44 22.15
CA TYR A 662 -44.40 -8.48 21.66
C TYR A 662 -43.83 -7.60 20.53
N GLN A 663 -42.65 -7.01 20.70
CA GLN A 663 -42.06 -6.11 19.69
C GLN A 663 -41.76 -6.84 18.38
N ILE A 664 -41.17 -8.04 18.45
CA ILE A 664 -40.88 -8.87 17.26
C ILE A 664 -42.17 -9.15 16.48
N LEU A 665 -43.20 -9.71 17.15
CA LEU A 665 -44.45 -10.05 16.47
C LEU A 665 -45.27 -8.84 16.04
N LYS A 666 -45.18 -7.72 16.78
CA LYS A 666 -45.90 -6.49 16.43
C LYS A 666 -45.40 -5.98 15.08
N MET A 667 -44.08 -5.88 14.91
CA MET A 667 -43.44 -5.42 13.68
C MET A 667 -43.89 -6.26 12.47
N ASP A 668 -43.78 -7.58 12.61
CA ASP A 668 -44.19 -8.53 11.58
C ASP A 668 -45.66 -8.39 11.18
N ILE A 669 -46.54 -8.30 12.17
CA ILE A 669 -47.98 -8.23 11.92
C ILE A 669 -48.38 -6.89 11.32
N GLU A 670 -47.76 -5.78 11.75
CA GLU A 670 -47.97 -4.47 11.15
C GLU A 670 -47.55 -4.48 9.68
N PHE A 671 -46.38 -5.03 9.37
CA PHE A 671 -45.90 -5.17 8.00
C PHE A 671 -46.83 -6.03 7.13
N LEU A 672 -47.30 -7.18 7.64
CA LEU A 672 -48.26 -8.01 6.92
C LEU A 672 -49.61 -7.34 6.71
N ILE A 673 -50.02 -6.42 7.59
CA ILE A 673 -51.25 -5.62 7.45
C ILE A 673 -51.10 -4.60 6.31
N ASP A 674 -49.94 -3.93 6.22
CA ASP A 674 -49.69 -2.87 5.25
C ASP A 674 -49.56 -3.38 3.81
N ARG A 675 -49.30 -4.69 3.63
CA ARG A 675 -49.33 -5.36 2.31
C ARG A 675 -50.73 -5.51 1.69
N TYR A 676 -51.81 -5.28 2.44
CA TYR A 676 -53.21 -5.41 2.00
C TYR A 676 -53.92 -4.07 1.96
#